data_AF-A0A497LQ53-F1
#
_entry.id   AF-A0A497LQ53-F1
#
_cell.length_a   1.000
_cell.length_b   1.000
_cell.length_c   1.000
_cell.angle_alpha   90.00
_cell.angle_beta   90.00
_cell.angle_gamma   90.00
#
_symmetry.space_group_name_H-M   'P 1'
#
loop_
_entity.id
_entity.type
_entity.pdbx_description
1 polymer ?
#
loop_
_entity_poly.entity_id
_entity_poly.type
_entity_poly.pdbx_seq_one_letter_code
_entity_poly.pdbx_strand_id
1 'polypeptide(L)'
;MAQSRLDEFLIQKPEEKHETPAEAIIEAKTVQTEKEKIFPPETPENLPPSYFVSIFYDGKRKSACIKLYEPSSRRIYFWYDNTGHKPYCFTNLSPLELDKIEKLKLHPGFDHSEVVEKYDGLKDKPIKVTKIVAKDPLAIGGRPRGCIRDIIPEEYPKVAVGVQEPEVKVWEARIKYYESYIYDRELYPGMLYKIENGNLKPVIDKQAEEMIQSLLDLFKGETSEELEYVERWARLLEYPAAKFRRVALDIEVLSPIPTRVPDPREAAYPVICVSLVDSDGNKRVLLYKREGVKEGVPKLPPEVKIEYFNSEEQLIRAVFDVLWEYPFVITFNGDDFDLRYLLHRAENFGIKRDEIPIELGRRVCTLKYGVHIDLYKFFFNRSIQVYAFGNSYRDVTLDEVAEALIGRKKIPLEKPLSELTYMELAEYCLRDAEITYELTSFNDDLVMKLILVLSRISKMPMEDVSRQGVSRWIRSFLYHEHRRRNMLIPNTEDILAMKGKTATKAIIKGKKYKGAIVVEPVPGVHFNVAVLDFASLYPSIIKVWNLGYQSVLCPHPECRDNLIPDTPHWVCKKKRALESLIIGALRDLRVKWYKPKSKDKTLPADVRNWYSVIQSALKVILNASYGVFGAESFDLYCPPVAEATAAIGRHSLTQIIEKARQLGIEVVYGDTDSVFLKNPTEEQIQELITWSEKELKMGLDVDKMYRYAVFSSRKKNYLGVMPDGRVDVKGLTGKKRHIPLIIKKAFDQMKETLAKVKSPADFEEAKKEIRKIVLDCYLKLKQRKWEKLEDLAFH
;
A
#
# COMPACT_ATOMS: atom_id res chain seq x y z
N MET A 1 4.70 -26.33 -92.78
CA MET A 1 4.81 -27.80 -92.96
C MET A 1 4.47 -28.45 -91.62
N ALA A 2 3.58 -29.45 -91.68
CA ALA A 2 3.29 -30.55 -90.73
C ALA A 2 3.43 -30.26 -89.21
N GLN A 3 2.43 -30.28 -88.33
CA GLN A 3 1.35 -31.24 -88.01
C GLN A 3 1.82 -32.60 -87.43
N SER A 4 1.27 -32.94 -86.24
CA SER A 4 1.05 -34.26 -85.59
C SER A 4 2.27 -35.04 -85.03
N ARG A 5 2.20 -35.80 -83.91
CA ARG A 5 1.07 -36.21 -83.03
C ARG A 5 1.58 -36.76 -81.67
N LEU A 6 0.74 -36.61 -80.63
CA LEU A 6 0.67 -37.50 -79.46
C LEU A 6 0.59 -38.95 -79.94
N ASP A 7 1.39 -39.87 -79.37
CA ASP A 7 1.10 -41.32 -79.17
C ASP A 7 2.36 -42.21 -79.10
N GLU A 8 3.58 -41.71 -79.34
CA GLU A 8 4.76 -42.59 -79.52
C GLU A 8 5.62 -42.94 -78.29
N PHE A 9 5.19 -42.69 -77.04
CA PHE A 9 5.98 -43.12 -75.88
C PHE A 9 5.21 -43.90 -74.80
N LEU A 10 4.10 -44.57 -75.15
CA LEU A 10 3.33 -45.40 -74.21
C LEU A 10 3.18 -46.86 -74.67
N ILE A 11 3.99 -47.76 -74.09
CA ILE A 11 3.64 -49.16 -73.70
C ILE A 11 4.58 -49.54 -72.52
N GLN A 12 4.27 -49.32 -71.22
CA GLN A 12 3.54 -50.16 -70.20
C GLN A 12 3.86 -51.67 -70.23
N LYS A 13 4.13 -52.45 -69.17
CA LYS A 13 3.92 -52.48 -67.68
C LYS A 13 4.53 -53.84 -67.17
N PRO A 14 4.44 -54.31 -65.90
CA PRO A 14 4.12 -53.68 -64.60
C PRO A 14 5.12 -54.03 -63.46
N GLU A 15 5.23 -53.19 -62.42
CA GLU A 15 5.69 -53.64 -61.08
C GLU A 15 4.87 -52.98 -59.97
N GLU A 16 4.69 -53.73 -58.88
CA GLU A 16 3.66 -53.62 -57.87
C GLU A 16 3.77 -52.37 -56.97
N LYS A 17 2.61 -51.84 -56.58
CA LYS A 17 2.46 -50.73 -55.63
C LYS A 17 2.69 -51.23 -54.20
N HIS A 18 3.71 -50.70 -53.53
CA HIS A 18 3.73 -50.57 -52.08
C HIS A 18 3.49 -49.10 -51.71
N GLU A 19 2.45 -48.86 -50.92
CA GLU A 19 2.15 -47.58 -50.28
C GLU A 19 3.23 -47.26 -49.23
N THR A 20 3.81 -46.05 -49.29
CA THR A 20 4.69 -45.51 -48.25
C THR A 20 4.09 -44.24 -47.63
N PRO A 21 4.32 -44.02 -46.31
CA PRO A 21 3.43 -43.22 -45.46
C PRO A 21 3.81 -41.74 -45.41
N ALA A 22 2.82 -40.94 -45.01
CA ALA A 22 2.87 -39.51 -44.72
C ALA A 22 4.15 -39.07 -44.00
N GLU A 23 4.77 -38.02 -44.52
CA GLU A 23 5.95 -37.38 -43.94
C GLU A 23 5.66 -36.88 -42.52
N ALA A 24 6.51 -37.33 -41.61
CA ALA A 24 6.35 -37.26 -40.18
C ALA A 24 6.35 -35.83 -39.65
N ILE A 25 5.35 -35.56 -38.83
CA ILE A 25 5.38 -34.56 -37.76
C ILE A 25 6.67 -34.77 -36.98
N ILE A 26 7.56 -33.79 -36.96
CA ILE A 26 8.71 -33.79 -36.07
C ILE A 26 8.15 -33.59 -34.66
N GLU A 27 7.89 -34.70 -33.97
CA GLU A 27 7.79 -34.73 -32.51
C GLU A 27 9.05 -34.06 -31.97
N ALA A 28 8.87 -32.89 -31.37
CA ALA A 28 9.90 -32.28 -30.55
C ALA A 28 10.20 -33.25 -29.41
N LYS A 29 11.25 -34.07 -29.58
CA LYS A 29 11.92 -34.71 -28.46
C LYS A 29 12.30 -33.60 -27.50
N THR A 30 11.56 -33.49 -26.41
CA THR A 30 11.91 -32.74 -25.21
C THR A 30 13.26 -33.26 -24.73
N VAL A 31 14.34 -32.68 -25.24
CA VAL A 31 15.59 -32.62 -24.49
C VAL A 31 15.34 -31.62 -23.38
N GLN A 32 14.65 -32.09 -22.33
CA GLN A 32 14.74 -31.46 -21.03
C GLN A 32 16.19 -31.66 -20.60
N THR A 33 17.04 -30.66 -20.84
CA THR A 33 18.10 -30.41 -19.89
C THR A 33 17.39 -30.13 -18.58
N GLU A 34 17.31 -31.16 -17.72
CA GLU A 34 16.83 -31.03 -16.35
C GLU A 34 17.67 -29.93 -15.69
N LYS A 35 17.14 -28.70 -15.64
CA LYS A 35 17.57 -27.77 -14.61
C LYS A 35 17.23 -28.48 -13.30
N GLU A 36 18.25 -28.89 -12.54
CA GLU A 36 18.06 -29.47 -11.21
C GLU A 36 17.04 -28.62 -10.45
N LYS A 37 15.94 -29.24 -9.99
CA LYS A 37 14.94 -28.57 -9.16
C LYS A 37 15.55 -28.36 -7.77
N ILE A 38 16.18 -27.20 -7.54
CA ILE A 38 16.83 -26.84 -6.27
C ILE A 38 15.78 -26.38 -5.25
N PHE A 39 14.92 -27.31 -4.82
CA PHE A 39 13.87 -27.09 -3.83
C PHE A 39 13.90 -28.16 -2.73
N PRO A 40 13.72 -27.80 -1.45
CA PRO A 40 13.44 -26.46 -0.91
C PRO A 40 14.63 -25.47 -1.07
N PRO A 41 14.40 -24.15 -0.90
CA PRO A 41 15.46 -23.16 -0.97
C PRO A 41 16.62 -23.48 -0.03
N GLU A 42 17.83 -23.21 -0.50
CA GLU A 42 19.06 -23.48 0.23
C GLU A 42 19.13 -22.67 1.54
N THR A 43 19.74 -23.28 2.56
CA THR A 43 20.06 -22.66 3.84
C THR A 43 21.57 -22.62 4.04
N PRO A 44 22.28 -21.73 3.33
CA PRO A 44 23.73 -21.75 3.32
C PRO A 44 24.31 -21.23 4.65
N GLU A 45 25.48 -21.73 5.03
CA GLU A 45 26.24 -21.20 6.16
C GLU A 45 26.83 -19.81 5.87
N ASN A 46 27.03 -19.49 4.58
CA ASN A 46 27.53 -18.19 4.14
C ASN A 46 26.72 -17.72 2.93
N LEU A 47 26.23 -16.48 2.97
CA LEU A 47 25.48 -15.86 1.89
C LEU A 47 25.92 -14.39 1.75
N PRO A 48 26.24 -13.92 0.54
CA PRO A 48 26.58 -12.51 0.30
C PRO A 48 25.40 -11.57 0.62
N PRO A 49 25.63 -10.24 0.62
CA PRO A 49 24.59 -9.25 0.88
C PRO A 49 23.29 -9.51 0.11
N SER A 50 22.23 -9.75 0.85
CA SER A 50 20.91 -10.17 0.38
C SER A 50 19.82 -9.38 1.09
N TYR A 51 18.71 -9.13 0.39
CA TYR A 51 17.59 -8.33 0.90
C TYR A 51 16.65 -9.19 1.73
N PHE A 52 16.35 -8.77 2.96
CA PHE A 52 15.29 -9.38 3.77
C PHE A 52 13.91 -9.04 3.18
N VAL A 53 13.31 -9.94 2.41
CA VAL A 53 12.05 -9.66 1.68
C VAL A 53 10.80 -10.16 2.40
N SER A 54 10.90 -11.27 3.15
CA SER A 54 9.78 -11.87 3.89
C SER A 54 10.25 -12.74 5.06
N ILE A 55 9.34 -13.05 5.98
CA ILE A 55 9.57 -13.92 7.15
C ILE A 55 8.30 -14.73 7.45
N PHE A 56 8.46 -15.95 7.93
CA PHE A 56 7.37 -16.78 8.44
C PHE A 56 7.82 -17.58 9.67
N TYR A 57 6.86 -18.27 10.31
CA TYR A 57 7.15 -19.20 11.40
C TYR A 57 7.07 -20.64 10.89
N ASP A 58 8.14 -21.40 11.04
CA ASP A 58 8.15 -22.83 10.76
C ASP A 58 7.73 -23.60 12.02
N GLY A 59 6.54 -24.21 11.99
CA GLY A 59 6.01 -24.97 13.13
C GLY A 59 6.73 -26.30 13.37
N LYS A 60 7.38 -26.90 12.36
CA LYS A 60 8.18 -28.13 12.53
C LYS A 60 9.49 -27.83 13.23
N ARG A 61 10.18 -26.75 12.82
CA ARG A 61 11.44 -26.29 13.43
C ARG A 61 11.25 -25.43 14.68
N LYS A 62 10.02 -24.94 14.89
CA LYS A 62 9.63 -24.02 15.97
C LYS A 62 10.44 -22.73 16.00
N SER A 63 10.82 -22.22 14.84
CA SER A 63 11.65 -21.03 14.71
C SER A 63 11.16 -20.10 13.59
N ALA A 64 11.63 -18.85 13.62
CA ALA A 64 11.40 -17.93 12.51
C ALA A 64 12.28 -18.33 11.31
N CYS A 65 11.75 -18.17 10.10
CA CYS A 65 12.50 -18.35 8.86
C CYS A 65 12.41 -17.07 8.02
N ILE A 66 13.57 -16.47 7.72
CA ILE A 66 13.71 -15.27 6.91
C ILE A 66 13.99 -15.67 5.46
N LYS A 67 13.27 -15.04 4.53
CA LYS A 67 13.49 -15.10 3.09
C LYS A 67 14.43 -13.97 2.67
N LEU A 68 15.60 -14.33 2.14
CA LEU A 68 16.64 -13.42 1.69
C LEU A 68 16.74 -13.47 0.16
N TYR A 69 16.48 -12.36 -0.53
CA TYR A 69 16.68 -12.24 -1.97
C TYR A 69 18.13 -11.84 -2.26
N GLU A 70 18.90 -12.72 -2.89
CA GLU A 70 20.29 -12.46 -3.26
C GLU A 70 20.34 -11.85 -4.69
N PRO A 71 20.84 -10.61 -4.85
CA PRO A 71 20.71 -9.88 -6.12
C PRO A 71 21.46 -10.49 -7.32
N SER A 72 22.56 -11.19 -7.10
CA SER A 72 23.44 -11.69 -8.18
C SER A 72 22.85 -12.94 -8.84
N SER A 73 22.48 -13.92 -8.01
CA SER A 73 21.78 -15.15 -8.39
C SER A 73 20.30 -14.92 -8.70
N ARG A 74 19.72 -13.82 -8.22
CA ARG A 74 18.30 -13.45 -8.39
C ARG A 74 17.35 -14.52 -7.83
N ARG A 75 17.74 -15.17 -6.72
CA ARG A 75 16.99 -16.24 -6.03
C ARG A 75 16.70 -15.86 -4.57
N ILE A 76 15.74 -16.57 -3.97
CA ILE A 76 15.48 -16.50 -2.52
C ILE A 76 16.21 -17.65 -1.81
N TYR A 77 16.87 -17.30 -0.71
CA TYR A 77 17.51 -18.20 0.25
C TYR A 77 16.82 -18.12 1.59
N PHE A 78 16.88 -19.19 2.37
CA PHE A 78 16.27 -19.25 3.69
C PHE A 78 17.33 -19.17 4.79
N TRP A 79 17.02 -18.40 5.82
CA TRP A 79 17.78 -18.40 7.07
C TRP A 79 16.83 -18.68 8.23
N TYR A 80 17.15 -19.69 9.04
CA TYR A 80 16.36 -20.07 10.20
C TYR A 80 16.98 -19.47 11.46
N ASP A 81 16.13 -18.98 12.35
CA ASP A 81 16.59 -18.44 13.63
C ASP A 81 17.35 -19.48 14.44
N ASN A 82 18.53 -19.06 14.91
CA ASN A 82 19.43 -19.82 15.75
C ASN A 82 19.59 -19.20 17.16
N THR A 83 18.77 -18.19 17.52
CA THR A 83 18.86 -17.51 18.83
C THR A 83 17.95 -18.10 19.90
N GLY A 84 17.00 -18.95 19.52
CA GLY A 84 16.05 -19.56 20.46
C GLY A 84 14.96 -18.59 20.91
N HIS A 85 14.63 -17.58 20.09
CA HIS A 85 13.53 -16.67 20.37
C HIS A 85 12.22 -17.47 20.46
N LYS A 86 11.38 -17.12 21.45
CA LYS A 86 10.11 -17.79 21.73
C LYS A 86 8.96 -16.78 21.77
N PRO A 87 7.74 -17.18 21.39
CA PRO A 87 6.55 -16.34 21.52
C PRO A 87 6.25 -16.04 22.98
N TYR A 88 5.75 -14.83 23.27
CA TYR A 88 5.38 -14.43 24.62
C TYR A 88 4.26 -13.39 24.64
N CYS A 89 3.73 -13.14 25.84
CA CYS A 89 2.89 -11.99 26.16
C CYS A 89 3.19 -11.50 27.59
N PHE A 90 2.60 -10.39 28.03
CA PHE A 90 2.78 -9.85 29.38
C PHE A 90 1.47 -9.83 30.16
N THR A 91 1.55 -9.86 31.48
CA THR A 91 0.42 -9.67 32.40
C THR A 91 0.83 -8.90 33.65
N ASN A 92 -0.16 -8.28 34.31
CA ASN A 92 0.04 -7.60 35.60
C ASN A 92 0.07 -8.56 36.78
N LEU A 93 -0.37 -9.81 36.59
CA LEU A 93 -0.36 -10.83 37.63
C LEU A 93 1.07 -11.27 37.94
N SER A 94 1.37 -11.46 39.21
CA SER A 94 2.63 -12.03 39.69
C SER A 94 2.74 -13.53 39.38
N PRO A 95 3.95 -14.12 39.36
CA PRO A 95 4.10 -15.57 39.18
C PRO A 95 3.29 -16.40 40.18
N LEU A 96 3.21 -15.96 41.45
CA LEU A 96 2.41 -16.64 42.48
C LEU A 96 0.90 -16.63 42.19
N GLU A 97 0.40 -15.57 41.55
CA GLU A 97 -1.00 -15.47 41.13
C GLU A 97 -1.26 -16.34 39.90
N LEU A 98 -0.33 -16.37 38.94
CA LEU A 98 -0.40 -17.26 37.79
C LEU A 98 -0.34 -18.73 38.18
N ASP A 99 0.41 -19.07 39.22
CA ASP A 99 0.49 -20.43 39.77
C ASP A 99 -0.84 -20.92 40.34
N LYS A 100 -1.81 -20.04 40.62
CA LYS A 100 -3.16 -20.46 41.01
C LYS A 100 -4.01 -20.88 39.82
N ILE A 101 -3.62 -20.52 38.59
CA ILE A 101 -4.35 -20.82 37.37
C ILE A 101 -3.92 -22.20 36.84
N GLU A 102 -4.59 -23.25 37.29
CA GLU A 102 -4.26 -24.64 36.92
C GLU A 102 -4.29 -24.87 35.40
N LYS A 103 -5.28 -24.30 34.69
CA LYS A 103 -5.37 -24.38 33.22
C LYS A 103 -4.19 -23.77 32.49
N LEU A 104 -3.56 -22.73 33.06
CA LEU A 104 -2.36 -22.12 32.49
C LEU A 104 -1.15 -23.04 32.69
N LYS A 105 -0.94 -23.52 33.93
CA LYS A 105 0.17 -24.42 34.27
C LYS A 105 0.17 -25.70 33.45
N LEU A 106 -1.01 -26.28 33.25
CA LEU A 106 -1.20 -27.50 32.46
C LEU A 106 -1.30 -27.24 30.95
N HIS A 107 -1.23 -25.99 30.50
CA HIS A 107 -1.35 -25.66 29.09
C HIS A 107 -0.15 -26.22 28.31
N PRO A 108 -0.34 -27.05 27.26
CA PRO A 108 0.77 -27.76 26.60
C PRO A 108 1.81 -26.82 25.98
N GLY A 109 1.34 -25.64 25.52
CA GLY A 109 2.17 -24.59 24.95
C GLY A 109 2.77 -23.61 25.97
N PHE A 110 2.47 -23.72 27.26
CA PHE A 110 3.15 -22.92 28.29
C PHE A 110 4.59 -23.43 28.46
N ASP A 111 5.55 -22.50 28.55
CA ASP A 111 6.97 -22.81 28.74
C ASP A 111 7.40 -22.43 30.15
N HIS A 112 7.40 -21.13 30.47
CA HIS A 112 7.68 -20.59 31.79
C HIS A 112 7.16 -19.15 31.89
N SER A 113 7.27 -18.55 33.08
CA SER A 113 7.01 -17.13 33.31
C SER A 113 8.17 -16.48 34.07
N GLU A 114 8.48 -15.23 33.73
CA GLU A 114 9.55 -14.44 34.36
C GLU A 114 9.07 -13.01 34.63
N VAL A 115 9.53 -12.39 35.71
CA VAL A 115 9.22 -10.98 36.00
C VAL A 115 10.26 -10.10 35.30
N VAL A 116 9.79 -9.14 34.52
CA VAL A 116 10.64 -8.18 33.80
C VAL A 116 10.24 -6.75 34.14
N GLU A 117 11.20 -5.84 34.05
CA GLU A 117 10.95 -4.40 34.16
C GLU A 117 10.65 -3.82 32.77
N LYS A 118 9.59 -3.02 32.70
CA LYS A 118 9.16 -2.27 31.52
C LYS A 118 8.91 -0.82 31.87
N TYR A 119 8.94 0.04 30.88
CA TYR A 119 8.54 1.43 31.04
C TYR A 119 7.06 1.63 30.65
N ASP A 120 6.24 2.16 31.56
CA ASP A 120 4.85 2.53 31.28
C ASP A 120 4.80 3.95 30.70
N GLY A 121 4.55 4.06 29.39
CA GLY A 121 4.45 5.33 28.68
C GLY A 121 3.24 6.20 29.09
N LEU A 122 2.19 5.62 29.67
CA LEU A 122 1.00 6.37 30.11
C LEU A 122 1.21 6.99 31.49
N LYS A 123 1.88 6.27 32.40
CA LYS A 123 2.15 6.71 33.78
C LYS A 123 3.53 7.35 33.95
N ASP A 124 4.37 7.31 32.92
CA ASP A 124 5.71 7.89 32.89
C ASP A 124 6.65 7.31 33.97
N LYS A 125 6.59 6.00 34.20
CA LYS A 125 7.37 5.32 35.25
C LYS A 125 7.74 3.87 34.89
N PRO A 126 8.82 3.32 35.48
CA PRO A 126 9.07 1.89 35.41
C PRO A 126 7.98 1.09 36.13
N ILE A 127 7.65 -0.07 35.59
CA ILE A 127 6.71 -1.04 36.13
C ILE A 127 7.30 -2.45 36.03
N LYS A 128 6.90 -3.33 36.95
CA LYS A 128 7.18 -4.76 36.85
C LYS A 128 5.98 -5.46 36.23
N VAL A 129 6.22 -6.31 35.24
CA VAL A 129 5.21 -7.16 34.59
C VAL A 129 5.71 -8.59 34.53
N THR A 130 4.81 -9.56 34.50
CA THR A 130 5.18 -10.95 34.29
C THR A 130 5.09 -11.27 32.81
N LYS A 131 6.21 -11.69 32.23
CA LYS A 131 6.32 -12.21 30.87
C LYS A 131 6.00 -13.70 30.87
N ILE A 132 5.07 -14.11 30.02
CA ILE A 132 4.67 -15.50 29.85
C ILE A 132 5.20 -15.98 28.52
N VAL A 133 6.15 -16.92 28.57
CA VAL A 133 6.78 -17.52 27.41
C VAL A 133 6.04 -18.79 27.01
N ALA A 134 5.81 -18.95 25.72
CA ALA A 134 5.15 -20.10 25.13
C ALA A 134 6.07 -20.86 24.18
N LYS A 135 5.73 -22.13 23.93
CA LYS A 135 6.47 -23.02 23.02
C LYS A 135 6.15 -22.78 21.54
N ASP A 136 4.98 -22.21 21.25
CA ASP A 136 4.52 -21.93 19.90
C ASP A 136 3.55 -20.72 19.87
N PRO A 137 3.43 -20.00 18.74
CA PRO A 137 2.58 -18.81 18.65
C PRO A 137 1.08 -19.09 18.83
N LEU A 138 0.62 -20.30 18.49
CA LEU A 138 -0.79 -20.65 18.60
C LEU A 138 -1.23 -20.74 20.07
N ALA A 139 -0.31 -21.08 20.97
CA ALA A 139 -0.53 -21.09 22.41
C ALA A 139 -0.82 -19.69 22.98
N ILE A 140 -0.21 -18.62 22.45
CA ILE A 140 -0.43 -17.25 22.94
C ILE A 140 -1.82 -16.75 22.55
N GLY A 141 -2.20 -16.85 21.28
CA GLY A 141 -3.45 -16.25 20.79
C GLY A 141 -3.88 -16.63 19.38
N GLY A 142 -3.28 -17.67 18.79
CA GLY A 142 -3.52 -18.08 17.40
C GLY A 142 -4.67 -19.05 17.19
N ARG A 143 -5.31 -19.55 18.26
CA ARG A 143 -6.50 -20.41 18.19
C ARG A 143 -7.76 -19.61 18.55
N PRO A 144 -8.96 -20.06 18.11
CA PRO A 144 -10.20 -19.40 18.48
C PRO A 144 -10.53 -19.42 19.98
N ARG A 145 -10.05 -20.44 20.71
CA ARG A 145 -10.25 -20.63 22.16
C ARG A 145 -9.08 -21.38 22.78
N GLY A 146 -8.97 -21.30 24.11
CA GLY A 146 -7.98 -22.05 24.88
C GLY A 146 -6.55 -21.54 24.73
N CYS A 147 -6.39 -20.29 24.31
CA CYS A 147 -5.08 -19.63 24.28
C CYS A 147 -4.76 -18.99 25.63
N ILE A 148 -3.47 -18.85 25.93
CA ILE A 148 -2.96 -18.20 27.15
C ILE A 148 -3.57 -16.80 27.32
N ARG A 149 -3.69 -16.02 26.24
CA ARG A 149 -4.32 -14.68 26.27
C ARG A 149 -5.73 -14.67 26.85
N ASP A 150 -6.50 -15.72 26.60
CA ASP A 150 -7.91 -15.80 26.96
C ASP A 150 -8.08 -16.53 28.30
N ILE A 151 -7.24 -17.55 28.57
CA ILE A 151 -7.24 -18.32 29.83
C ILE A 151 -7.00 -17.42 31.05
N ILE A 152 -6.01 -16.51 30.98
CA ILE A 152 -5.64 -15.66 32.12
C ILE A 152 -6.82 -14.80 32.62
N PRO A 153 -7.45 -13.96 31.78
CA PRO A 153 -8.60 -13.15 32.20
C PRO A 153 -9.84 -13.99 32.53
N GLU A 154 -10.02 -15.17 31.92
CA GLU A 154 -11.18 -16.03 32.20
C GLU A 154 -11.07 -16.79 33.53
N GLU A 155 -9.88 -17.23 33.91
CA GLU A 155 -9.70 -18.15 35.04
C GLU A 155 -9.20 -17.47 36.32
N TYR A 156 -8.41 -16.40 36.22
CA TYR A 156 -7.88 -15.73 37.41
C TYR A 156 -8.99 -15.23 38.36
N PRO A 157 -10.09 -14.60 37.89
CA PRO A 157 -11.16 -14.15 38.79
C PRO A 157 -11.82 -15.28 39.60
N LYS A 158 -11.74 -16.54 39.13
CA LYS A 158 -12.30 -17.71 39.82
C LYS A 158 -11.42 -18.19 40.97
N VAL A 159 -10.12 -17.87 40.94
CA VAL A 159 -9.13 -18.32 41.93
C VAL A 159 -8.60 -17.18 42.81
N ALA A 160 -8.98 -15.93 42.51
CA ALA A 160 -8.64 -14.74 43.28
C ALA A 160 -9.56 -14.58 44.52
N VAL A 161 -9.40 -15.48 45.50
CA VAL A 161 -10.17 -15.43 46.76
C VAL A 161 -9.86 -14.16 47.53
N GLY A 162 -10.90 -13.41 47.93
CA GLY A 162 -10.79 -12.21 48.78
C GLY A 162 -10.51 -10.90 48.03
N VAL A 163 -10.46 -10.90 46.70
CA VAL A 163 -10.33 -9.69 45.89
C VAL A 163 -11.65 -9.40 45.18
N GLN A 164 -12.30 -8.29 45.54
CA GLN A 164 -13.48 -7.81 44.85
C GLN A 164 -13.06 -7.24 43.48
N GLU A 165 -13.53 -7.85 42.39
CA GLU A 165 -13.23 -7.46 40.99
C GLU A 165 -11.73 -7.33 40.68
N PRO A 166 -10.98 -8.45 40.62
CA PRO A 166 -9.55 -8.40 40.33
C PRO A 166 -9.27 -7.79 38.96
N GLU A 167 -8.43 -6.75 38.90
CA GLU A 167 -7.96 -6.17 37.64
C GLU A 167 -6.99 -7.13 36.96
N VAL A 168 -7.38 -7.70 35.81
CA VAL A 168 -6.53 -8.61 35.02
C VAL A 168 -6.24 -7.99 33.67
N LYS A 169 -4.96 -7.85 33.34
CA LYS A 169 -4.49 -7.34 32.06
C LYS A 169 -3.55 -8.32 31.42
N VAL A 170 -3.73 -8.47 30.11
CA VAL A 170 -2.82 -9.17 29.22
C VAL A 170 -2.43 -8.22 28.10
N TRP A 171 -1.14 -7.98 27.95
CA TRP A 171 -0.59 -7.07 26.94
C TRP A 171 0.17 -7.83 25.87
N GLU A 172 0.27 -7.22 24.69
CA GLU A 172 1.09 -7.68 23.57
C GLU A 172 0.75 -9.07 23.00
N ALA A 173 -0.31 -9.72 23.49
CA ALA A 173 -0.76 -11.04 23.06
C ALA A 173 -1.49 -11.06 21.70
N ARG A 174 -1.50 -9.94 20.97
CA ARG A 174 -2.11 -9.79 19.64
C ARG A 174 -1.09 -9.44 18.54
N ILE A 175 0.20 -9.40 18.89
CA ILE A 175 1.29 -9.20 17.95
C ILE A 175 1.60 -10.54 17.27
N LYS A 176 1.73 -10.57 15.95
CA LYS A 176 2.10 -11.82 15.25
C LYS A 176 3.52 -12.22 15.67
N TYR A 177 3.81 -13.52 15.74
CA TYR A 177 5.13 -13.98 16.20
C TYR A 177 6.29 -13.39 15.41
N TYR A 178 6.23 -13.43 14.08
CA TYR A 178 7.30 -12.89 13.25
C TYR A 178 7.44 -11.36 13.38
N GLU A 179 6.36 -10.62 13.66
CA GLU A 179 6.42 -9.19 13.99
C GLU A 179 7.16 -9.00 15.32
N SER A 180 6.79 -9.76 16.37
CA SER A 180 7.50 -9.72 17.66
C SER A 180 8.98 -10.07 17.50
N TYR A 181 9.30 -11.07 16.69
CA TYR A 181 10.66 -11.48 16.38
C TYR A 181 11.44 -10.36 15.68
N ILE A 182 10.84 -9.72 14.66
CA ILE A 182 11.44 -8.54 13.98
C ILE A 182 11.76 -7.45 15.00
N TYR A 183 10.81 -7.14 15.90
CA TYR A 183 10.98 -6.06 16.87
C TYR A 183 12.08 -6.36 17.89
N ASP A 184 12.09 -7.57 18.46
CA ASP A 184 13.04 -7.95 19.51
C ASP A 184 14.46 -8.15 18.98
N ARG A 185 14.60 -8.50 17.70
CA ARG A 185 15.89 -8.70 17.03
C ARG A 185 16.38 -7.46 16.28
N GLU A 186 15.62 -6.36 16.35
CA GLU A 186 15.87 -5.11 15.60
C GLU A 186 16.18 -5.38 14.11
N LEU A 187 15.35 -6.21 13.49
CA LEU A 187 15.47 -6.53 12.07
C LEU A 187 14.67 -5.54 11.21
N TYR A 188 15.13 -5.33 10.00
CA TYR A 188 14.57 -4.33 9.10
C TYR A 188 14.22 -4.95 7.74
N PRO A 189 12.96 -5.38 7.54
CA PRO A 189 12.49 -5.86 6.24
C PRO A 189 12.78 -4.85 5.12
N GLY A 190 13.37 -5.33 4.04
CA GLY A 190 13.83 -4.56 2.88
C GLY A 190 15.28 -4.09 2.96
N MET A 191 15.98 -4.32 4.08
CA MET A 191 17.40 -3.98 4.25
C MET A 191 18.31 -5.16 3.89
N LEU A 192 19.60 -4.86 3.70
CA LEU A 192 20.63 -5.82 3.36
C LEU A 192 21.18 -6.56 4.59
N TYR A 193 21.26 -7.87 4.48
CA TYR A 193 21.88 -8.77 5.44
C TYR A 193 22.78 -9.76 4.72
N LYS A 194 23.82 -10.25 5.40
CA LYS A 194 24.64 -11.38 4.95
C LYS A 194 24.52 -12.51 5.96
N ILE A 195 24.74 -13.75 5.53
CA ILE A 195 24.94 -14.89 6.43
C ILE A 195 26.45 -15.13 6.52
N GLU A 196 26.97 -15.21 7.73
CA GLU A 196 28.38 -15.50 7.99
C GLU A 196 28.47 -16.52 9.13
N ASN A 197 29.00 -17.70 8.82
CA ASN A 197 29.05 -18.86 9.74
C ASN A 197 27.68 -19.15 10.38
N GLY A 198 26.63 -19.19 9.56
CA GLY A 198 25.24 -19.43 9.97
C GLY A 198 24.54 -18.26 10.67
N ASN A 199 25.22 -17.13 10.90
CA ASN A 199 24.65 -15.98 11.60
C ASN A 199 24.24 -14.86 10.63
N LEU A 200 23.03 -14.35 10.82
CA LEU A 200 22.52 -13.22 10.06
C LEU A 200 23.13 -11.91 10.59
N LYS A 201 23.77 -11.13 9.72
CA LYS A 201 24.41 -9.85 10.06
C LYS A 201 23.95 -8.73 9.13
N PRO A 202 23.66 -7.53 9.64
CA PRO A 202 23.36 -6.38 8.78
C PRO A 202 24.58 -6.02 7.93
N VAL A 203 24.33 -5.52 6.73
CA VAL A 203 25.38 -5.04 5.82
C VAL A 203 25.37 -3.52 5.82
N ILE A 204 26.57 -2.93 5.86
CA ILE A 204 26.75 -1.48 5.76
C ILE A 204 27.09 -1.14 4.31
N ASP A 205 26.28 -0.27 3.70
CA ASP A 205 26.56 0.27 2.37
C ASP A 205 27.32 1.58 2.50
N LYS A 206 28.60 1.59 2.09
CA LYS A 206 29.48 2.75 2.29
C LYS A 206 28.98 4.01 1.57
N GLN A 207 28.44 3.86 0.37
CA GLN A 207 27.96 4.99 -0.43
C GLN A 207 26.71 5.61 0.20
N ALA A 208 25.80 4.77 0.72
CA ALA A 208 24.65 5.24 1.46
C ALA A 208 25.06 5.94 2.76
N GLU A 209 26.01 5.41 3.53
CA GLU A 209 26.48 6.06 4.77
C GLU A 209 27.14 7.43 4.51
N GLU A 210 27.92 7.58 3.43
CA GLU A 210 28.46 8.88 3.03
C GLU A 210 27.35 9.90 2.72
N MET A 211 26.30 9.47 2.01
CA MET A 211 25.15 10.31 1.69
C MET A 211 24.36 10.69 2.95
N ILE A 212 24.15 9.73 3.87
CA ILE A 212 23.49 9.97 5.15
C ILE A 212 24.25 11.02 5.95
N GLN A 213 25.59 10.97 5.94
CA GLN A 213 26.38 11.94 6.68
C GLN A 213 26.24 13.36 6.10
N SER A 214 26.20 13.49 4.78
CA SER A 214 25.90 14.77 4.12
C SER A 214 24.48 15.26 4.41
N LEU A 215 23.51 14.34 4.49
CA LEU A 215 22.13 14.66 4.86
C LEU A 215 22.06 15.20 6.29
N LEU A 216 22.73 14.56 7.25
CA LEU A 216 22.68 14.93 8.67
C LEU A 216 23.22 16.34 8.94
N ASP A 217 24.10 16.87 8.08
CA ASP A 217 24.58 18.25 8.19
C ASP A 217 23.45 19.29 8.16
N LEU A 218 22.34 18.99 7.47
CA LEU A 218 21.15 19.85 7.40
C LEU A 218 20.32 19.85 8.68
N PHE A 219 20.62 18.95 9.63
CA PHE A 219 19.85 18.74 10.86
C PHE A 219 20.65 19.09 12.12
N LYS A 220 21.87 19.63 12.01
CA LYS A 220 22.74 19.97 13.15
C LYS A 220 22.11 20.88 14.22
N GLY A 221 21.04 21.61 13.90
CA GLY A 221 20.30 22.44 14.85
C GLY A 221 19.19 21.73 15.64
N GLU A 222 18.89 20.47 15.33
CA GLU A 222 17.89 19.66 16.05
C GLU A 222 18.49 19.07 17.34
N THR A 223 17.64 18.61 18.26
CA THR A 223 18.11 17.97 19.49
C THR A 223 18.79 16.62 19.20
N SER A 224 19.63 16.12 20.12
CA SER A 224 20.29 14.82 19.96
C SER A 224 19.30 13.66 19.79
N GLU A 225 18.15 13.71 20.48
CA GLU A 225 17.09 12.70 20.33
C GLU A 225 16.44 12.77 18.94
N GLU A 226 16.17 13.97 18.42
CA GLU A 226 15.61 14.14 17.06
C GLU A 226 16.60 13.70 15.98
N LEU A 227 17.89 14.03 16.14
CA LEU A 227 18.96 13.62 15.22
C LEU A 227 19.09 12.09 15.13
N GLU A 228 18.97 11.37 16.24
CA GLU A 228 18.97 9.90 16.25
C GLU A 228 17.87 9.34 15.34
N TYR A 229 16.66 9.90 15.39
CA TYR A 229 15.58 9.45 14.51
C TYR A 229 15.80 9.82 13.05
N VAL A 230 16.32 11.01 12.76
CA VAL A 230 16.66 11.42 11.40
C VAL A 230 17.67 10.45 10.81
N GLU A 231 18.74 10.11 11.53
CA GLU A 231 19.75 9.16 11.08
C GLU A 231 19.15 7.76 10.83
N ARG A 232 18.39 7.24 11.79
CA ARG A 232 17.79 5.90 11.68
C ARG A 232 16.83 5.81 10.49
N TRP A 233 16.03 6.85 10.24
CA TRP A 233 15.18 6.91 9.07
C TRP A 233 15.96 7.09 7.77
N ALA A 234 16.96 7.97 7.74
CA ALA A 234 17.82 8.17 6.58
C ALA A 234 18.49 6.86 6.16
N ARG A 235 18.98 6.06 7.11
CA ARG A 235 19.57 4.74 6.83
C ARG A 235 18.61 3.79 6.12
N LEU A 236 17.33 3.81 6.48
CA LEU A 236 16.32 2.96 5.83
C LEU A 236 15.96 3.45 4.42
N LEU A 237 16.12 4.75 4.16
CA LEU A 237 15.65 5.38 2.93
C LEU A 237 16.78 5.52 1.89
N GLU A 238 18.01 5.83 2.29
CA GLU A 238 19.14 6.00 1.37
C GLU A 238 19.70 4.68 0.84
N TYR A 239 19.50 3.57 1.54
CA TYR A 239 20.02 2.27 1.09
C TYR A 239 19.40 1.87 -0.26
N PRO A 240 20.18 1.25 -1.17
CA PRO A 240 19.75 0.98 -2.53
C PRO A 240 18.58 -0.02 -2.60
N ALA A 241 17.87 -0.01 -3.73
CA ALA A 241 16.82 -0.99 -4.02
C ALA A 241 17.33 -2.05 -5.01
N ALA A 242 16.98 -3.31 -4.78
CA ALA A 242 17.23 -4.38 -5.74
C ALA A 242 16.25 -4.32 -6.92
N LYS A 243 16.70 -4.83 -8.08
CA LYS A 243 15.80 -5.28 -9.14
C LYS A 243 15.35 -6.70 -8.83
N PHE A 244 14.08 -6.86 -8.48
CA PHE A 244 13.51 -8.15 -8.12
C PHE A 244 13.08 -8.91 -9.39
N ARG A 245 13.67 -10.09 -9.63
CA ARG A 245 13.20 -11.04 -10.65
C ARG A 245 11.77 -11.46 -10.31
N ARG A 246 10.85 -11.36 -11.26
CA ARG A 246 9.42 -11.58 -11.00
C ARG A 246 8.69 -12.06 -12.24
N VAL A 247 7.55 -12.72 -12.02
CA VAL A 247 6.61 -13.14 -13.06
C VAL A 247 5.20 -12.66 -12.71
N ALA A 248 4.50 -12.09 -13.67
CA ALA A 248 3.07 -11.84 -13.59
C ALA A 248 2.31 -13.06 -14.09
N LEU A 249 1.28 -13.46 -13.35
CA LEU A 249 0.43 -14.61 -13.61
C LEU A 249 -1.02 -14.14 -13.72
N ASP A 250 -1.73 -14.66 -14.71
CA ASP A 250 -3.17 -14.51 -14.91
C ASP A 250 -3.76 -15.84 -15.40
N ILE A 251 -4.98 -16.20 -14.94
CA ILE A 251 -5.66 -17.44 -15.34
C ILE A 251 -7.06 -17.18 -15.91
N GLU A 252 -7.45 -18.02 -16.86
CA GLU A 252 -8.83 -18.08 -17.36
C GLU A 252 -9.46 -19.44 -17.04
N VAL A 253 -10.70 -19.38 -16.54
CA VAL A 253 -11.48 -20.54 -16.13
C VAL A 253 -12.75 -20.63 -16.96
N LEU A 254 -13.05 -21.83 -17.46
CA LEU A 254 -14.27 -22.07 -18.23
C LEU A 254 -15.51 -21.94 -17.34
N SER A 255 -16.33 -20.90 -17.50
CA SER A 255 -17.62 -20.79 -16.80
C SER A 255 -18.76 -21.28 -17.70
N PRO A 256 -19.68 -22.13 -17.21
CA PRO A 256 -20.85 -22.57 -17.98
C PRO A 256 -21.87 -21.43 -18.16
N ILE A 257 -21.83 -20.40 -17.32
CA ILE A 257 -22.69 -19.22 -17.41
C ILE A 257 -21.76 -18.01 -17.63
N PRO A 258 -21.75 -17.39 -18.83
CA PRO A 258 -20.80 -16.33 -19.18
C PRO A 258 -20.79 -15.13 -18.22
N THR A 259 -21.91 -14.85 -17.56
CA THR A 259 -22.06 -13.71 -16.63
C THR A 259 -21.70 -14.05 -15.18
N ARG A 260 -21.31 -15.29 -14.87
CA ARG A 260 -21.02 -15.74 -13.50
C ARG A 260 -19.54 -16.06 -13.35
N VAL A 261 -18.90 -15.39 -12.39
CA VAL A 261 -17.54 -15.71 -11.95
C VAL A 261 -17.57 -17.05 -11.18
N PRO A 262 -16.72 -18.03 -11.54
CA PRO A 262 -16.56 -19.29 -10.80
C PRO A 262 -16.22 -19.07 -9.32
N ASP A 263 -16.68 -19.95 -8.42
CA ASP A 263 -16.25 -19.91 -7.01
C ASP A 263 -14.83 -20.52 -6.90
N PRO A 264 -13.81 -19.74 -6.49
CA PRO A 264 -12.44 -20.22 -6.38
C PRO A 264 -12.21 -21.21 -5.23
N ARG A 265 -13.16 -21.35 -4.30
CA ARG A 265 -13.10 -22.33 -3.21
C ARG A 265 -13.60 -23.70 -3.62
N GLU A 266 -14.59 -23.74 -4.51
CA GLU A 266 -15.08 -24.98 -5.10
C GLU A 266 -14.18 -25.43 -6.24
N ALA A 267 -13.67 -24.47 -7.03
CA ALA A 267 -12.81 -24.71 -8.19
C ALA A 267 -13.37 -25.80 -9.14
N ALA A 268 -14.69 -25.74 -9.39
CA ALA A 268 -15.44 -26.80 -10.06
C ALA A 268 -15.11 -26.95 -11.56
N TYR A 269 -14.68 -25.87 -12.20
CA TYR A 269 -14.50 -25.81 -13.65
C TYR A 269 -13.02 -25.78 -14.07
N PRO A 270 -12.70 -26.19 -15.32
CA PRO A 270 -11.32 -26.30 -15.75
C PRO A 270 -10.66 -24.93 -15.98
N VAL A 271 -9.39 -24.83 -15.58
CA VAL A 271 -8.46 -23.77 -16.01
C VAL A 271 -8.10 -24.03 -17.48
N ILE A 272 -8.44 -23.10 -18.36
CA ILE A 272 -8.31 -23.28 -19.82
C ILE A 272 -7.13 -22.55 -20.43
N CYS A 273 -6.68 -21.48 -19.78
CA CYS A 273 -5.54 -20.69 -20.21
C CYS A 273 -4.83 -20.09 -18.99
N VAL A 274 -3.50 -20.02 -19.05
CA VAL A 274 -2.68 -19.32 -18.06
C VAL A 274 -1.61 -18.55 -18.80
N SER A 275 -1.47 -17.26 -18.48
CA SER A 275 -0.44 -16.41 -19.08
C SER A 275 0.61 -16.00 -18.05
N LEU A 276 1.85 -15.96 -18.53
CA LEU A 276 3.04 -15.69 -17.74
C LEU A 276 3.90 -14.66 -18.45
N VAL A 277 4.14 -13.52 -17.80
CA VAL A 277 5.00 -12.45 -18.32
C VAL A 277 6.04 -12.10 -17.27
N ASP A 278 7.32 -12.29 -17.59
CA ASP A 278 8.39 -12.14 -16.61
C ASP A 278 9.31 -10.93 -16.84
N SER A 279 10.13 -10.66 -15.82
CA SER A 279 11.13 -9.59 -15.84
C SER A 279 12.34 -9.86 -16.75
N ASP A 280 12.46 -11.06 -17.29
CA ASP A 280 13.54 -11.46 -18.21
C ASP A 280 13.11 -11.29 -19.68
N GLY A 281 11.88 -10.83 -19.92
CA GLY A 281 11.32 -10.61 -21.25
C GLY A 281 10.60 -11.82 -21.83
N ASN A 282 10.46 -12.92 -21.08
CA ASN A 282 9.75 -14.10 -21.55
C ASN A 282 8.23 -13.91 -21.41
N LYS A 283 7.51 -14.31 -22.45
CA LYS A 283 6.05 -14.35 -22.49
C LYS A 283 5.61 -15.76 -22.85
N ARG A 284 4.85 -16.41 -21.97
CA ARG A 284 4.36 -17.78 -22.17
C ARG A 284 2.85 -17.82 -21.98
N VAL A 285 2.16 -18.56 -22.84
CA VAL A 285 0.73 -18.86 -22.71
C VAL A 285 0.57 -20.37 -22.70
N LEU A 286 0.02 -20.88 -21.59
CA LEU A 286 -0.23 -22.30 -21.35
C LEU A 286 -1.71 -22.56 -21.66
N LEU A 287 -2.02 -23.38 -22.66
CA LEU A 287 -3.38 -23.66 -23.12
C LEU A 287 -3.77 -25.10 -22.86
N TYR A 288 -4.96 -25.32 -22.29
CA TYR A 288 -5.55 -26.65 -22.18
C TYR A 288 -6.28 -27.02 -23.47
N LYS A 289 -5.90 -28.13 -24.11
CA LYS A 289 -6.56 -28.62 -25.33
C LYS A 289 -7.95 -29.17 -25.01
N ARG A 290 -8.94 -28.62 -25.70
CA ARG A 290 -10.37 -28.95 -25.64
C ARG A 290 -10.86 -29.35 -27.03
N GLU A 291 -11.74 -30.33 -27.08
CA GLU A 291 -12.36 -30.78 -28.33
C GLU A 291 -13.26 -29.70 -28.94
N GLY A 292 -13.24 -29.58 -30.26
CA GLY A 292 -14.13 -28.66 -31.01
C GLY A 292 -13.71 -27.18 -31.01
N VAL A 293 -12.63 -26.80 -30.33
CA VAL A 293 -12.11 -25.41 -30.34
C VAL A 293 -11.17 -25.21 -31.52
N LYS A 294 -11.39 -24.14 -32.29
CA LYS A 294 -10.54 -23.77 -33.44
C LYS A 294 -9.27 -23.05 -32.98
N GLU A 295 -8.19 -23.21 -33.73
CA GLU A 295 -6.92 -22.50 -33.49
C GLU A 295 -7.10 -20.98 -33.55
N GLY A 296 -7.72 -20.47 -34.62
CA GLY A 296 -7.84 -19.03 -34.87
C GLY A 296 -6.65 -18.47 -35.66
N VAL A 297 -6.66 -17.16 -35.92
CA VAL A 297 -5.58 -16.48 -36.65
C VAL A 297 -4.54 -15.97 -35.65
N PRO A 298 -3.24 -16.33 -35.79
CA PRO A 298 -2.22 -15.85 -34.89
C PRO A 298 -2.02 -14.34 -35.05
N LYS A 299 -2.29 -13.60 -33.97
CA LYS A 299 -2.03 -12.14 -33.84
C LYS A 299 -0.98 -11.81 -32.80
N LEU A 300 -0.48 -12.84 -32.12
CA LEU A 300 0.48 -12.69 -31.03
C LEU A 300 1.88 -12.38 -31.59
N PRO A 301 2.66 -11.54 -30.88
CA PRO A 301 4.04 -11.28 -31.24
C PRO A 301 4.89 -12.57 -31.32
N PRO A 302 5.89 -12.66 -32.22
CA PRO A 302 6.69 -13.87 -32.42
C PRO A 302 7.43 -14.36 -31.17
N GLU A 303 7.72 -13.46 -30.22
CA GLU A 303 8.39 -13.77 -28.96
C GLU A 303 7.50 -14.50 -27.94
N VAL A 304 6.18 -14.57 -28.18
CA VAL A 304 5.25 -15.26 -27.29
C VAL A 304 5.31 -16.76 -27.53
N LYS A 305 5.66 -17.51 -26.49
CA LYS A 305 5.69 -18.98 -26.53
C LYS A 305 4.35 -19.56 -26.10
N ILE A 306 3.66 -20.24 -27.01
CA ILE A 306 2.42 -20.96 -26.72
C ILE A 306 2.75 -22.43 -26.43
N GLU A 307 2.23 -22.95 -25.32
CA GLU A 307 2.44 -24.33 -24.86
C GLU A 307 1.08 -25.00 -24.67
N TYR A 308 0.83 -26.08 -25.43
CA TYR A 308 -0.43 -26.81 -25.34
C TYR A 308 -0.32 -28.03 -24.43
N PHE A 309 -1.29 -28.22 -23.55
CA PHE A 309 -1.39 -29.33 -22.62
C PHE A 309 -2.61 -30.19 -22.93
N ASN A 310 -2.42 -31.51 -22.99
CA ASN A 310 -3.52 -32.46 -23.20
C ASN A 310 -4.28 -32.77 -21.89
N SER A 311 -3.73 -32.38 -20.74
CA SER A 311 -4.33 -32.55 -19.42
C SER A 311 -4.25 -31.24 -18.64
N GLU A 312 -5.36 -30.86 -17.98
CA GLU A 312 -5.40 -29.71 -17.09
C GLU A 312 -4.45 -29.89 -15.89
N GLU A 313 -4.30 -31.12 -15.37
CA GLU A 313 -3.37 -31.40 -14.28
C GLU A 313 -1.93 -31.08 -14.68
N GLN A 314 -1.54 -31.42 -15.91
CA GLN A 314 -0.20 -31.11 -16.44
C GLN A 314 0.01 -29.60 -16.60
N LEU A 315 -1.02 -28.87 -17.04
CA LEU A 315 -0.99 -27.41 -17.11
C LEU A 315 -0.78 -26.81 -15.72
N ILE A 316 -1.56 -27.23 -14.72
CA ILE A 316 -1.45 -26.73 -13.34
C ILE A 316 -0.06 -27.04 -12.76
N ARG A 317 0.49 -28.24 -13.01
CA ARG A 317 1.86 -28.60 -12.59
C ARG A 317 2.92 -27.72 -13.26
N ALA A 318 2.75 -27.37 -14.54
CA ALA A 318 3.63 -26.42 -15.22
C ALA A 318 3.57 -25.01 -14.60
N VAL A 319 2.39 -24.57 -14.14
CA VAL A 319 2.26 -23.33 -13.37
C VAL A 319 2.97 -23.45 -12.03
N PHE A 320 2.85 -24.57 -11.33
CA PHE A 320 3.54 -24.79 -10.06
C PHE A 320 5.05 -24.75 -10.19
N ASP A 321 5.63 -25.28 -11.26
CA ASP A 321 7.06 -25.17 -11.54
C ASP A 321 7.51 -23.70 -11.63
N VAL A 322 6.68 -22.83 -12.21
CA VAL A 322 6.93 -21.37 -12.25
C VAL A 322 6.80 -20.73 -10.86
N LEU A 323 5.78 -21.10 -10.08
CA LEU A 323 5.61 -20.60 -8.71
C LEU A 323 6.75 -21.04 -7.76
N TRP A 324 7.37 -22.18 -8.05
CA TRP A 324 8.58 -22.62 -7.37
C TRP A 324 9.81 -21.80 -7.82
N GLU A 325 10.00 -21.63 -9.13
CA GLU A 325 11.18 -20.98 -9.71
C GLU A 325 11.31 -19.49 -9.36
N TYR A 326 10.22 -18.72 -9.49
CA TYR A 326 10.31 -17.26 -9.41
C TYR A 326 10.28 -16.77 -7.96
N PRO A 327 11.22 -15.89 -7.56
CA PRO A 327 11.25 -15.38 -6.20
C PRO A 327 10.08 -14.43 -5.91
N PHE A 328 9.55 -13.75 -6.92
CA PHE A 328 8.36 -12.93 -6.81
C PHE A 328 7.32 -13.33 -7.86
N VAL A 329 6.08 -13.51 -7.42
CA VAL A 329 4.92 -13.74 -8.27
C VAL A 329 3.95 -12.59 -8.06
N ILE A 330 3.51 -12.00 -9.17
CA ILE A 330 2.62 -10.85 -9.20
C ILE A 330 1.29 -11.30 -9.80
N THR A 331 0.19 -10.95 -9.15
CA THR A 331 -1.16 -11.18 -9.68
C THR A 331 -1.99 -9.91 -9.54
N PHE A 332 -3.16 -9.88 -10.16
CA PHE A 332 -4.19 -8.90 -9.87
C PHE A 332 -5.44 -9.63 -9.37
N ASN A 333 -5.69 -9.60 -8.06
CA ASN A 333 -6.76 -10.34 -7.38
C ASN A 333 -6.47 -11.85 -7.16
N GLY A 334 -5.20 -12.26 -7.20
CA GLY A 334 -4.82 -13.66 -7.03
C GLY A 334 -5.01 -14.22 -5.61
N ASP A 335 -5.09 -13.39 -4.56
CA ASP A 335 -5.43 -13.86 -3.21
C ASP A 335 -6.87 -14.40 -3.12
N ASP A 336 -7.78 -13.77 -3.86
CA ASP A 336 -9.21 -14.09 -3.84
C ASP A 336 -9.58 -15.02 -4.99
N PHE A 337 -8.87 -14.99 -6.12
CA PHE A 337 -9.17 -15.80 -7.30
C PHE A 337 -8.01 -16.70 -7.73
N ASP A 338 -7.03 -16.22 -8.50
CA ASP A 338 -6.07 -17.05 -9.27
C ASP A 338 -5.37 -18.14 -8.45
N LEU A 339 -4.61 -17.75 -7.42
CA LEU A 339 -3.84 -18.71 -6.60
C LEU A 339 -4.76 -19.58 -5.75
N ARG A 340 -5.89 -19.03 -5.30
CA ARG A 340 -6.90 -19.78 -4.54
C ARG A 340 -7.55 -20.87 -5.40
N TYR A 341 -7.90 -20.51 -6.63
CA TYR A 341 -8.48 -21.39 -7.62
C TYR A 341 -7.50 -22.51 -7.99
N LEU A 342 -6.25 -22.17 -8.32
CA LEU A 342 -5.21 -23.15 -8.65
C LEU A 342 -4.94 -24.13 -7.49
N LEU A 343 -4.92 -23.64 -6.24
CA LEU A 343 -4.74 -24.49 -5.06
C LEU A 343 -5.89 -25.49 -4.92
N HIS A 344 -7.14 -25.03 -4.93
CA HIS A 344 -8.29 -25.92 -4.73
C HIS A 344 -8.52 -26.82 -5.94
N ARG A 345 -8.23 -26.35 -7.16
CA ARG A 345 -8.27 -27.17 -8.37
C ARG A 345 -7.25 -28.31 -8.31
N ALA A 346 -6.04 -28.03 -7.84
CA ALA A 346 -5.03 -29.06 -7.60
C ALA A 346 -5.46 -30.07 -6.52
N GLU A 347 -6.11 -29.61 -5.44
CA GLU A 347 -6.69 -30.49 -4.42
C GLU A 347 -7.78 -31.40 -5.00
N ASN A 348 -8.64 -30.88 -5.88
CA ASN A 348 -9.67 -31.65 -6.58
C ASN A 348 -9.08 -32.75 -7.50
N PHE A 349 -7.87 -32.54 -8.04
CA PHE A 349 -7.13 -33.57 -8.78
C PHE A 349 -6.38 -34.57 -7.87
N GLY A 350 -6.42 -34.38 -6.55
CA GLY A 350 -5.69 -35.23 -5.60
C GLY A 350 -4.18 -34.97 -5.56
N ILE A 351 -3.71 -33.81 -6.06
CA ILE A 351 -2.30 -33.41 -5.95
C ILE A 351 -1.95 -33.24 -4.46
N LYS A 352 -0.85 -33.84 -4.01
CA LYS A 352 -0.47 -33.81 -2.59
C LYS A 352 -0.13 -32.39 -2.16
N ARG A 353 -0.49 -32.06 -0.90
CA ARG A 353 -0.28 -30.73 -0.33
C ARG A 353 1.18 -30.26 -0.35
N ASP A 354 2.14 -31.18 -0.26
CA ASP A 354 3.57 -30.84 -0.31
C ASP A 354 4.04 -30.40 -1.71
N GLU A 355 3.38 -30.90 -2.77
CA GLU A 355 3.66 -30.54 -4.17
C GLU A 355 3.06 -29.18 -4.56
N ILE A 356 2.04 -28.71 -3.83
CA ILE A 356 1.39 -27.42 -4.09
C ILE A 356 2.24 -26.27 -3.50
N PRO A 357 2.71 -25.30 -4.31
CA PRO A 357 3.56 -24.18 -3.85
C PRO A 357 2.83 -23.10 -3.05
N ILE A 358 1.49 -23.14 -3.05
CA ILE A 358 0.61 -22.09 -2.52
C ILE A 358 0.17 -22.45 -1.09
N GLU A 359 0.31 -21.49 -0.16
CA GLU A 359 -0.16 -21.59 1.22
C GLU A 359 -1.43 -20.75 1.45
N LEU A 360 -2.44 -21.39 2.02
CA LEU A 360 -3.73 -20.76 2.28
C LEU A 360 -3.73 -20.06 3.64
N GLY A 361 -3.87 -18.75 3.63
CA GLY A 361 -4.27 -17.96 4.79
C GLY A 361 -5.78 -17.72 4.82
N ARG A 362 -6.27 -17.05 5.88
CA ARG A 362 -7.71 -16.79 6.05
C ARG A 362 -8.34 -16.00 4.89
N ARG A 363 -7.59 -15.06 4.31
CA ARG A 363 -8.01 -14.17 3.20
C ARG A 363 -6.84 -13.81 2.27
N VAL A 364 -5.81 -14.66 2.24
CA VAL A 364 -4.57 -14.42 1.49
C VAL A 364 -4.06 -15.75 0.97
N CYS A 365 -3.31 -15.72 -0.13
CA CYS A 365 -2.53 -16.84 -0.64
C CYS A 365 -1.06 -16.43 -0.64
N THR A 366 -0.23 -17.13 0.13
CA THR A 366 1.23 -16.93 0.15
C THR A 366 1.92 -18.05 -0.63
N LEU A 367 3.21 -17.89 -0.89
CA LEU A 367 4.02 -18.93 -1.52
C LEU A 367 4.98 -19.53 -0.50
N LYS A 368 5.15 -20.85 -0.55
CA LYS A 368 6.09 -21.58 0.31
C LYS A 368 7.50 -21.00 0.19
N TYR A 369 8.00 -20.83 -1.04
CA TYR A 369 9.38 -20.39 -1.31
C TYR A 369 9.49 -18.94 -1.81
N GLY A 370 8.63 -18.55 -2.75
CA GLY A 370 8.58 -17.19 -3.27
C GLY A 370 7.86 -16.19 -2.36
N VAL A 371 7.68 -14.98 -2.88
CA VAL A 371 6.88 -13.88 -2.31
C VAL A 371 5.76 -13.55 -3.29
N HIS A 372 4.52 -13.52 -2.81
CA HIS A 372 3.36 -13.17 -3.64
C HIS A 372 2.90 -11.75 -3.35
N ILE A 373 2.83 -10.92 -4.40
CA ILE A 373 2.30 -9.56 -4.36
C ILE A 373 1.00 -9.50 -5.18
N ASP A 374 -0.12 -9.29 -4.49
CA ASP A 374 -1.42 -9.04 -5.13
C ASP A 374 -1.61 -7.53 -5.35
N LEU A 375 -1.58 -7.11 -6.61
CA LEU A 375 -1.70 -5.70 -6.99
C LEU A 375 -3.11 -5.15 -6.76
N TYR A 376 -4.14 -5.99 -6.79
CA TYR A 376 -5.50 -5.53 -6.48
C TYR A 376 -5.55 -4.99 -5.05
N LYS A 377 -5.00 -5.72 -4.08
CA LYS A 377 -4.94 -5.27 -2.68
C LYS A 377 -4.11 -3.98 -2.52
N PHE A 378 -3.02 -3.89 -3.25
CA PHE A 378 -2.13 -2.72 -3.20
C PHE A 378 -2.81 -1.45 -3.73
N PHE A 379 -3.40 -1.51 -4.93
CA PHE A 379 -4.08 -0.36 -5.52
C PHE A 379 -5.44 -0.07 -4.86
N PHE A 380 -6.05 -1.06 -4.20
CA PHE A 380 -7.27 -0.85 -3.40
C PHE A 380 -7.01 -0.01 -2.15
N ASN A 381 -5.76 0.04 -1.67
CA ASN A 381 -5.41 0.86 -0.53
C ASN A 381 -5.65 2.35 -0.85
N ARG A 382 -6.64 2.95 -0.18
CA ARG A 382 -7.06 4.33 -0.42
C ARG A 382 -5.92 5.35 -0.23
N SER A 383 -4.99 5.09 0.68
CA SER A 383 -3.84 5.98 0.89
C SER A 383 -2.85 5.92 -0.26
N ILE A 384 -2.66 4.74 -0.87
CA ILE A 384 -1.86 4.58 -2.09
C ILE A 384 -2.54 5.31 -3.27
N GLN A 385 -3.83 5.05 -3.50
CA GLN A 385 -4.62 5.71 -4.52
C GLN A 385 -4.57 7.24 -4.42
N VAL A 386 -4.78 7.79 -3.22
CA VAL A 386 -4.86 9.25 -3.00
C VAL A 386 -3.47 9.90 -2.99
N TYR A 387 -2.51 9.35 -2.25
CA TYR A 387 -1.27 10.07 -1.93
C TYR A 387 -0.07 9.67 -2.80
N ALA A 388 0.00 8.41 -3.24
CA ALA A 388 1.04 7.97 -4.19
C ALA A 388 0.63 8.29 -5.64
N PHE A 389 -0.63 8.04 -6.00
CA PHE A 389 -1.11 8.19 -7.38
C PHE A 389 -2.09 9.36 -7.61
N GLY A 390 -2.34 10.20 -6.60
CA GLY A 390 -3.08 11.46 -6.80
C GLY A 390 -4.56 11.31 -7.17
N ASN A 391 -5.18 10.15 -6.90
CA ASN A 391 -6.49 9.74 -7.44
C ASN A 391 -6.56 9.73 -8.97
N SER A 392 -5.49 9.29 -9.65
CA SER A 392 -5.49 9.10 -11.10
C SER A 392 -6.55 8.08 -11.55
N TYR A 393 -6.74 7.01 -10.78
CA TYR A 393 -7.83 6.04 -10.90
C TYR A 393 -8.84 6.20 -9.76
N ARG A 394 -10.09 5.80 -9.99
CA ARG A 394 -11.18 5.82 -9.00
C ARG A 394 -11.66 4.41 -8.66
N ASP A 395 -11.91 3.57 -9.65
CA ASP A 395 -12.14 2.14 -9.44
C ASP A 395 -10.83 1.36 -9.52
N VAL A 396 -10.85 0.16 -8.96
CA VAL A 396 -9.66 -0.68 -8.76
C VAL A 396 -9.71 -1.93 -9.64
N THR A 397 -10.36 -1.81 -10.80
CA THR A 397 -10.30 -2.85 -11.83
C THR A 397 -8.95 -2.79 -12.54
N LEU A 398 -8.49 -3.92 -13.08
CA LEU A 398 -7.25 -3.96 -13.84
C LEU A 398 -7.26 -2.95 -14.99
N ASP A 399 -8.37 -2.86 -15.71
CA ASP A 399 -8.55 -1.96 -16.86
C ASP A 399 -8.42 -0.47 -16.48
N GLU A 400 -9.12 -0.01 -15.44
CA GLU A 400 -9.08 1.41 -15.06
C GLU A 400 -7.72 1.81 -14.49
N VAL A 401 -7.12 0.95 -13.67
CA VAL A 401 -5.79 1.20 -13.10
C VAL A 401 -4.74 1.23 -14.21
N ALA A 402 -4.83 0.31 -15.18
CA ALA A 402 -3.93 0.26 -16.33
C ALA A 402 -4.06 1.50 -17.22
N GLU A 403 -5.28 1.90 -17.57
CA GLU A 403 -5.51 3.08 -18.40
C GLU A 403 -4.97 4.34 -17.70
N ALA A 404 -5.20 4.47 -16.40
CA ALA A 404 -4.79 5.63 -15.63
C ALA A 404 -3.28 5.74 -15.38
N LEU A 405 -2.58 4.62 -15.22
CA LEU A 405 -1.16 4.61 -14.81
C LEU A 405 -0.19 4.34 -15.95
N ILE A 406 -0.56 3.48 -16.90
CA ILE A 406 0.31 3.05 -18.01
C ILE A 406 -0.29 3.31 -19.40
N GLY A 407 -1.53 3.81 -19.48
CA GLY A 407 -2.18 4.13 -20.76
C GLY A 407 -2.57 2.93 -21.60
N ARG A 408 -2.64 1.72 -21.01
CA ARG A 408 -3.10 0.49 -21.68
C ARG A 408 -4.49 0.09 -21.19
N LYS A 409 -5.27 -0.50 -22.10
CA LYS A 409 -6.58 -1.11 -21.79
C LYS A 409 -6.55 -2.61 -21.97
N LYS A 410 -7.47 -3.29 -21.29
CA LYS A 410 -7.84 -4.69 -21.55
C LYS A 410 -8.42 -4.84 -22.95
N ILE A 411 -8.36 -6.06 -23.48
CA ILE A 411 -9.09 -6.41 -24.70
C ILE A 411 -10.56 -6.62 -24.32
N PRO A 412 -11.53 -5.94 -24.97
CA PRO A 412 -12.95 -6.18 -24.72
C PRO A 412 -13.35 -7.55 -25.27
N LEU A 413 -14.12 -8.31 -24.50
CA LEU A 413 -14.70 -9.56 -24.95
C LEU A 413 -16.00 -9.30 -25.72
N GLU A 414 -16.02 -9.62 -27.01
CA GLU A 414 -17.22 -9.54 -27.86
C GLU A 414 -18.13 -10.77 -27.72
N LYS A 415 -17.56 -11.90 -27.30
CA LYS A 415 -18.23 -13.20 -27.12
C LYS A 415 -17.73 -13.91 -25.85
N PRO A 416 -18.49 -14.88 -25.30
CA PRO A 416 -18.08 -15.63 -24.12
C PRO A 416 -16.73 -16.36 -24.28
N LEU A 417 -16.00 -16.56 -23.18
CA LEU A 417 -14.72 -17.30 -23.17
C LEU A 417 -14.83 -18.71 -23.78
N SER A 418 -16.00 -19.35 -23.68
CA SER A 418 -16.27 -20.67 -24.27
C SER A 418 -16.26 -20.68 -25.80
N GLU A 419 -16.47 -19.53 -26.44
CA GLU A 419 -16.57 -19.38 -27.90
C GLU A 419 -15.31 -18.76 -28.54
N LEU A 420 -14.32 -18.40 -27.72
CA LEU A 420 -13.02 -17.92 -28.20
C LEU A 420 -12.23 -19.06 -28.84
N THR A 421 -11.57 -18.75 -29.95
CA THR A 421 -10.49 -19.59 -30.51
C THR A 421 -9.28 -19.61 -29.56
N TYR A 422 -8.36 -20.56 -29.75
CA TYR A 422 -7.14 -20.61 -28.93
C TYR A 422 -6.33 -19.32 -29.01
N MET A 423 -6.19 -18.73 -30.20
CA MET A 423 -5.45 -17.48 -30.38
C MET A 423 -6.15 -16.28 -29.73
N GLU A 424 -7.48 -16.16 -29.82
CA GLU A 424 -8.22 -15.08 -29.15
C GLU A 424 -8.13 -15.19 -27.62
N LEU A 425 -8.25 -16.41 -27.07
CA LEU A 425 -8.11 -16.66 -25.64
C LEU A 425 -6.68 -16.36 -25.15
N ALA A 426 -5.67 -16.78 -25.92
CA ALA A 426 -4.28 -16.51 -25.62
C ALA A 426 -3.97 -15.00 -25.66
N GLU A 427 -4.49 -14.26 -26.64
CA GLU A 427 -4.33 -12.81 -26.74
C GLU A 427 -4.98 -12.08 -25.55
N TYR A 428 -6.18 -12.51 -25.16
CA TYR A 428 -6.90 -11.96 -24.02
C TYR A 428 -6.15 -12.18 -22.70
N CYS A 429 -5.83 -13.43 -22.36
CA CYS A 429 -5.16 -13.77 -21.11
C CYS A 429 -3.73 -13.18 -21.06
N LEU A 430 -3.02 -13.17 -22.20
CA LEU A 430 -1.68 -12.56 -22.26
C LEU A 430 -1.74 -11.07 -21.98
N ARG A 431 -2.74 -10.36 -22.53
CA ARG A 431 -2.92 -8.92 -22.28
C ARG A 431 -3.04 -8.62 -20.79
N ASP A 432 -3.76 -9.45 -20.04
CA ASP A 432 -3.99 -9.26 -18.61
C ASP A 432 -2.71 -9.48 -17.80
N ALA A 433 -1.94 -10.53 -18.13
CA ALA A 433 -0.63 -10.77 -17.55
C ALA A 433 0.39 -9.66 -17.92
N GLU A 434 0.37 -9.16 -19.17
CA GLU A 434 1.22 -8.04 -19.61
C GLU A 434 0.92 -6.76 -18.84
N ILE A 435 -0.36 -6.39 -18.72
CA ILE A 435 -0.78 -5.22 -17.94
C ILE A 435 -0.32 -5.38 -16.48
N THR A 436 -0.55 -6.55 -15.89
CA THR A 436 -0.16 -6.85 -14.51
C THR A 436 1.35 -6.71 -14.30
N TYR A 437 2.17 -7.20 -15.24
CA TYR A 437 3.62 -7.01 -15.21
C TYR A 437 4.01 -5.53 -15.37
N GLU A 438 3.43 -4.83 -16.36
CA GLU A 438 3.72 -3.43 -16.67
C GLU A 438 3.38 -2.49 -15.51
N LEU A 439 2.32 -2.77 -14.75
CA LEU A 439 1.99 -2.07 -13.51
C LEU A 439 3.09 -2.18 -12.44
N THR A 440 4.03 -3.12 -12.56
CA THR A 440 5.19 -3.23 -11.66
C THR A 440 6.49 -2.70 -12.26
N SER A 441 6.60 -2.60 -13.58
CA SER A 441 7.84 -2.21 -14.27
C SER A 441 7.86 -0.76 -14.77
N PHE A 442 6.71 -0.09 -14.86
CA PHE A 442 6.64 1.31 -15.29
C PHE A 442 7.40 2.25 -14.36
N ASN A 443 7.87 3.38 -14.93
CA ASN A 443 8.63 4.42 -14.23
C ASN A 443 9.80 3.86 -13.39
N ASP A 444 10.56 2.93 -13.98
CA ASP A 444 11.73 2.30 -13.36
C ASP A 444 11.37 1.55 -12.07
N ASP A 445 10.49 0.54 -12.20
CA ASP A 445 10.02 -0.33 -11.13
C ASP A 445 9.34 0.41 -9.95
N LEU A 446 8.63 1.51 -10.23
CA LEU A 446 8.06 2.43 -9.24
C LEU A 446 7.28 1.69 -8.15
N VAL A 447 6.39 0.77 -8.52
CA VAL A 447 5.52 0.05 -7.56
C VAL A 447 6.32 -0.89 -6.68
N MET A 448 7.27 -1.66 -7.24
CA MET A 448 8.12 -2.55 -6.45
C MET A 448 9.01 -1.77 -5.47
N LYS A 449 9.59 -0.67 -5.94
CA LYS A 449 10.38 0.27 -5.11
C LYS A 449 9.54 0.90 -4.02
N LEU A 450 8.30 1.29 -4.32
CA LEU A 450 7.37 1.85 -3.34
C LEU A 450 7.02 0.83 -2.25
N ILE A 451 6.72 -0.42 -2.62
CA ILE A 451 6.47 -1.52 -1.66
C ILE A 451 7.71 -1.77 -0.78
N LEU A 452 8.91 -1.76 -1.36
CA LEU A 452 10.17 -1.92 -0.62
C LEU A 452 10.36 -0.81 0.42
N VAL A 453 10.20 0.47 0.02
CA VAL A 453 10.34 1.60 0.95
C VAL A 453 9.31 1.52 2.07
N LEU A 454 8.05 1.19 1.74
CA LEU A 454 7.00 1.02 2.75
C LEU A 454 7.29 -0.16 3.70
N SER A 455 7.87 -1.26 3.21
CA SER A 455 8.40 -2.37 4.02
C SER A 455 9.43 -1.88 5.05
N ARG A 456 10.41 -1.10 4.60
CA ARG A 456 11.46 -0.55 5.47
C ARG A 456 10.92 0.41 6.53
N ILE A 457 9.98 1.29 6.14
CA ILE A 457 9.37 2.25 7.07
C ILE A 457 8.52 1.52 8.11
N SER A 458 7.62 0.64 7.66
CA SER A 458 6.64 -0.05 8.49
C SER A 458 7.22 -1.19 9.34
N LYS A 459 8.43 -1.69 9.02
CA LYS A 459 9.02 -2.88 9.64
C LYS A 459 8.23 -4.16 9.35
N MET A 460 7.69 -4.27 8.15
CA MET A 460 6.84 -5.39 7.74
C MET A 460 7.32 -6.00 6.43
N PRO A 461 7.17 -7.31 6.22
CA PRO A 461 7.44 -7.97 4.94
C PRO A 461 6.75 -7.31 3.75
N MET A 462 7.36 -7.40 2.56
CA MET A 462 6.82 -6.79 1.34
C MET A 462 5.40 -7.28 1.01
N GLU A 463 5.13 -8.56 1.23
CA GLU A 463 3.82 -9.20 1.02
C GLU A 463 2.75 -8.79 2.07
N ASP A 464 3.18 -8.42 3.28
CA ASP A 464 2.27 -7.91 4.30
C ASP A 464 1.93 -6.44 4.02
N VAL A 465 2.93 -5.64 3.65
CA VAL A 465 2.73 -4.22 3.32
C VAL A 465 1.79 -4.04 2.15
N SER A 466 1.92 -4.85 1.10
CA SER A 466 1.07 -4.74 -0.10
C SER A 466 -0.41 -5.05 0.17
N ARG A 467 -0.72 -5.77 1.26
CA ARG A 467 -2.08 -6.18 1.61
C ARG A 467 -2.73 -5.36 2.72
N GLN A 468 -1.93 -4.70 3.53
CA GLN A 468 -2.41 -4.03 4.74
C GLN A 468 -2.64 -2.52 4.52
N GLY A 469 -3.57 -1.98 5.30
CA GLY A 469 -3.84 -0.54 5.32
C GLY A 469 -2.78 0.24 6.08
N VAL A 470 -2.70 1.54 5.80
CA VAL A 470 -1.72 2.46 6.40
C VAL A 470 -1.70 2.49 7.94
N SER A 471 -2.85 2.23 8.58
CA SER A 471 -2.93 2.15 10.04
C SER A 471 -2.11 1.01 10.63
N ARG A 472 -2.02 -0.13 9.93
CA ARG A 472 -1.21 -1.27 10.37
C ARG A 472 0.28 -0.99 10.17
N TRP A 473 0.66 -0.27 9.12
CA TRP A 473 2.03 0.17 8.90
C TRP A 473 2.50 1.10 10.02
N ILE A 474 1.68 2.09 10.38
CA ILE A 474 1.98 3.03 11.46
C ILE A 474 2.08 2.33 12.81
N ARG A 475 1.12 1.43 13.09
CA ARG A 475 1.16 0.61 14.30
C ARG A 475 2.48 -0.16 14.39
N SER A 476 2.91 -0.81 13.32
CA SER A 476 4.08 -1.69 13.35
C SER A 476 5.37 -0.94 13.70
N PHE A 477 5.63 0.23 13.10
CA PHE A 477 6.83 0.99 13.46
C PHE A 477 6.73 1.62 14.86
N LEU A 478 5.52 1.97 15.32
CA LEU A 478 5.34 2.44 16.70
C LEU A 478 5.62 1.30 17.68
N TYR A 479 5.10 0.10 17.45
CA TYR A 479 5.35 -1.09 18.28
C TYR A 479 6.83 -1.46 18.32
N HIS A 480 7.49 -1.44 17.16
CA HIS A 480 8.94 -1.61 17.08
C HIS A 480 9.67 -0.61 18.00
N GLU A 481 9.28 0.66 17.98
CA GLU A 481 9.93 1.66 18.83
C GLU A 481 9.64 1.47 20.33
N HIS A 482 8.43 1.05 20.69
CA HIS A 482 8.14 0.67 22.09
C HIS A 482 9.06 -0.46 22.55
N ARG A 483 9.22 -1.50 21.73
CA ARG A 483 10.10 -2.64 22.04
C ARG A 483 11.55 -2.21 22.23
N ARG A 484 12.08 -1.40 21.31
CA ARG A 484 13.45 -0.88 21.40
C ARG A 484 13.70 -0.06 22.68
N ARG A 485 12.73 0.76 23.08
CA ARG A 485 12.82 1.58 24.31
C ARG A 485 12.47 0.81 25.59
N ASN A 486 12.30 -0.52 25.50
CA ASN A 486 11.83 -1.37 26.59
C ASN A 486 10.52 -0.87 27.24
N MET A 487 9.65 -0.26 26.43
CA MET A 487 8.34 0.23 26.86
C MET A 487 7.29 -0.87 26.73
N LEU A 488 6.34 -0.90 27.65
CA LEU A 488 5.14 -1.72 27.50
C LEU A 488 4.25 -1.10 26.42
N ILE A 489 3.79 -1.90 25.47
CA ILE A 489 2.78 -1.47 24.51
C ILE A 489 1.41 -1.54 25.21
N PRO A 490 0.73 -0.40 25.44
CA PRO A 490 -0.56 -0.40 26.12
C PRO A 490 -1.65 -1.02 25.25
N ASN A 491 -2.68 -1.59 25.88
CA ASN A 491 -3.90 -1.90 25.18
C ASN A 491 -4.70 -0.61 24.94
N THR A 492 -5.62 -0.63 23.97
CA THR A 492 -6.47 0.53 23.69
C THR A 492 -7.28 0.95 24.92
N GLU A 493 -7.74 -0.03 25.71
CA GLU A 493 -8.49 0.20 26.94
C GLU A 493 -7.67 0.95 28.00
N ASP A 494 -6.35 0.71 28.08
CA ASP A 494 -5.47 1.42 29.01
C ASP A 494 -5.36 2.89 28.66
N ILE A 495 -5.24 3.21 27.36
CA ILE A 495 -5.19 4.59 26.87
C ILE A 495 -6.51 5.29 27.18
N LEU A 496 -7.65 4.64 26.88
CA LEU A 496 -8.97 5.23 27.11
C LEU A 496 -9.27 5.44 28.60
N ALA A 497 -8.86 4.51 29.47
CA ALA A 497 -9.02 4.65 30.91
C ALA A 497 -8.24 5.86 31.47
N MET A 498 -7.03 6.10 30.96
CA MET A 498 -6.16 7.19 31.44
C MET A 498 -6.46 8.54 30.80
N LYS A 499 -6.79 8.56 29.50
CA LYS A 499 -6.89 9.78 28.69
C LYS A 499 -8.34 10.22 28.44
N GLY A 500 -9.30 9.32 28.64
CA GLY A 500 -10.71 9.59 28.42
C GLY A 500 -11.10 9.69 26.94
N LYS A 501 -12.20 10.38 26.69
CA LYS A 501 -12.78 10.62 25.36
C LYS A 501 -12.56 12.07 24.92
N THR A 502 -13.10 12.44 23.76
CA THR A 502 -13.06 13.81 23.26
C THR A 502 -13.89 14.75 24.13
N ALA A 503 -13.41 15.98 24.33
CA ALA A 503 -14.06 17.00 25.15
C ALA A 503 -15.01 17.90 24.33
N THR A 504 -14.71 18.14 23.06
CA THR A 504 -15.54 18.94 22.15
C THR A 504 -16.61 18.09 21.47
N LYS A 505 -17.80 18.67 21.25
CA LYS A 505 -18.87 18.03 20.48
C LYS A 505 -18.66 18.26 18.98
N ALA A 506 -18.83 17.22 18.18
CA ALA A 506 -18.81 17.35 16.72
C ALA A 506 -20.05 18.09 16.20
N ILE A 507 -19.83 18.97 15.21
CA ILE A 507 -20.90 19.70 14.51
C ILE A 507 -21.51 18.81 13.40
N ILE A 508 -20.83 17.74 12.99
CA ILE A 508 -21.22 16.85 11.88
C ILE A 508 -21.62 15.47 12.42
N LYS A 509 -22.80 14.96 12.01
CA LYS A 509 -23.26 13.60 12.35
C LYS A 509 -22.19 12.55 11.99
N GLY A 510 -21.80 11.71 12.95
CA GLY A 510 -20.84 10.62 12.78
C GLY A 510 -19.37 10.95 13.10
N LYS A 511 -19.02 12.20 13.41
CA LYS A 511 -17.70 12.55 13.97
C LYS A 511 -17.78 12.73 15.49
N LYS A 512 -16.67 12.52 16.21
CA LYS A 512 -16.62 12.59 17.68
C LYS A 512 -16.11 13.92 18.26
N TYR A 513 -15.37 14.71 17.47
CA TYR A 513 -14.79 16.00 17.88
C TYR A 513 -14.96 17.07 16.79
N LYS A 514 -14.78 18.36 17.18
CA LYS A 514 -14.79 19.48 16.23
C LYS A 514 -13.66 19.30 15.21
N GLY A 515 -14.00 19.24 13.92
CA GLY A 515 -13.04 19.06 12.83
C GLY A 515 -12.28 20.35 12.47
N ALA A 516 -11.61 20.36 11.33
CA ALA A 516 -10.88 21.53 10.83
C ALA A 516 -11.79 22.74 10.55
N ILE A 517 -11.20 23.95 10.55
CA ILE A 517 -11.88 25.18 10.14
C ILE A 517 -11.97 25.19 8.62
N VAL A 518 -13.12 25.62 8.12
CA VAL A 518 -13.30 26.00 6.72
C VAL A 518 -13.82 27.43 6.75
N VAL A 519 -13.01 28.36 6.24
CA VAL A 519 -13.42 29.74 6.01
C VAL A 519 -14.49 29.73 4.94
N GLU A 520 -15.58 30.45 5.15
CA GLU A 520 -16.65 30.49 4.16
C GLU A 520 -16.13 31.12 2.86
N PRO A 521 -16.38 30.49 1.71
CA PRO A 521 -15.96 31.03 0.43
C PRO A 521 -16.68 32.35 0.17
N VAL A 522 -15.96 33.38 -0.26
CA VAL A 522 -16.53 34.61 -0.80
C VAL A 522 -17.04 34.31 -2.21
N PRO A 523 -18.37 34.20 -2.44
CA PRO A 523 -18.88 33.77 -3.74
C PRO A 523 -18.55 34.77 -4.83
N GLY A 524 -18.26 34.29 -6.02
CA GLY A 524 -17.94 35.12 -7.17
C GLY A 524 -16.65 34.73 -7.87
N VAL A 525 -16.19 35.62 -8.73
CA VAL A 525 -14.99 35.46 -9.55
C VAL A 525 -13.89 36.33 -8.98
N HIS A 526 -12.76 35.72 -8.67
CA HIS A 526 -11.61 36.39 -8.08
C HIS A 526 -10.40 36.17 -8.99
N PHE A 527 -9.86 37.25 -9.54
CA PHE A 527 -8.64 37.21 -10.35
C PHE A 527 -7.40 37.23 -9.47
N ASN A 528 -6.32 36.64 -9.98
CA ASN A 528 -5.02 36.52 -9.31
C ASN A 528 -5.14 35.95 -7.89
N VAL A 529 -5.43 34.64 -7.78
CA VAL A 529 -5.60 33.98 -6.47
C VAL A 529 -4.41 33.08 -6.19
N ALA A 530 -3.66 33.38 -5.15
CA ALA A 530 -2.59 32.51 -4.64
C ALA A 530 -3.17 31.52 -3.62
N VAL A 531 -2.79 30.27 -3.72
CA VAL A 531 -3.13 29.22 -2.75
C VAL A 531 -1.87 28.86 -1.99
N LEU A 532 -1.85 29.20 -0.71
CA LEU A 532 -0.80 28.77 0.21
C LEU A 532 -1.31 27.55 0.98
N ASP A 533 -0.48 26.52 1.08
CA ASP A 533 -0.77 25.27 1.77
C ASP A 533 0.33 24.99 2.80
N PHE A 534 -0.04 24.45 3.95
CA PHE A 534 0.93 24.00 4.92
C PHE A 534 1.69 22.77 4.42
N ALA A 535 3.02 22.82 4.49
CA ALA A 535 3.88 21.69 4.14
C ALA A 535 3.70 20.55 5.16
N SER A 536 2.72 19.67 4.90
CA SER A 536 2.30 18.59 5.81
C SER A 536 1.82 19.14 7.16
N LEU A 537 0.66 19.82 7.19
CA LEU A 537 0.09 20.48 8.39
C LEU A 537 0.12 19.58 9.63
N TYR A 538 -0.62 18.47 9.61
CA TYR A 538 -0.78 17.66 10.82
C TYR A 538 0.51 17.02 11.33
N PRO A 539 1.38 16.45 10.48
CA PRO A 539 2.71 16.03 10.92
C PRO A 539 3.54 17.15 11.55
N SER A 540 3.46 18.37 11.00
CA SER A 540 4.17 19.53 11.56
C SER A 540 3.61 19.90 12.94
N ILE A 541 2.29 19.88 13.11
CA ILE A 541 1.64 20.08 14.41
C ILE A 541 2.08 19.01 15.42
N ILE A 542 2.07 17.73 15.02
CA ILE A 542 2.47 16.61 15.87
C ILE A 542 3.90 16.83 16.40
N LYS A 543 4.84 17.27 15.54
CA LYS A 543 6.22 17.59 15.94
C LYS A 543 6.28 18.83 16.84
N VAL A 544 5.80 19.97 16.35
CA VAL A 544 6.00 21.28 17.00
C VAL A 544 5.33 21.34 18.38
N TRP A 545 4.12 20.79 18.47
CA TRP A 545 3.35 20.76 19.71
C TRP A 545 3.53 19.46 20.50
N ASN A 546 4.49 18.61 20.14
CA ASN A 546 4.82 17.39 20.89
C ASN A 546 3.62 16.50 21.16
N LEU A 547 2.81 16.21 20.14
CA LEU A 547 1.58 15.43 20.32
C LEU A 547 1.85 13.93 20.21
N GLY A 548 1.27 13.18 21.14
CA GLY A 548 1.29 11.72 21.18
C GLY A 548 0.55 11.22 22.41
N TYR A 549 0.26 9.93 22.49
CA TYR A 549 -0.57 9.39 23.57
C TYR A 549 0.09 9.57 24.95
N GLN A 550 1.43 9.66 24.99
CA GLN A 550 2.21 9.86 26.22
C GLN A 550 2.20 11.31 26.70
N SER A 551 2.25 12.27 25.78
CA SER A 551 2.46 13.69 26.08
C SER A 551 1.16 14.45 26.31
N VAL A 552 0.09 14.11 25.59
CA VAL A 552 -1.22 14.75 25.76
C VAL A 552 -1.86 14.23 27.04
N LEU A 553 -2.34 15.13 27.90
CA LEU A 553 -2.85 14.81 29.23
C LEU A 553 -1.85 13.98 30.05
N CYS A 554 -0.57 14.38 30.04
CA CYS A 554 0.47 13.69 30.80
C CYS A 554 0.23 13.79 32.32
N PRO A 555 0.76 12.86 33.14
CA PRO A 555 0.52 12.84 34.58
C PRO A 555 1.23 13.97 35.36
N HIS A 556 2.10 14.73 34.71
CA HIS A 556 2.93 15.79 35.31
C HIS A 556 2.11 17.04 35.70
N PRO A 557 1.95 17.37 36.99
CA PRO A 557 1.15 18.53 37.42
C PRO A 557 1.62 19.87 36.83
N GLU A 558 2.93 20.07 36.72
CA GLU A 558 3.58 21.27 36.16
C GLU A 558 3.40 21.45 34.65
N CYS A 559 2.82 20.46 33.95
CA CYS A 559 2.50 20.59 32.52
C CYS A 559 1.07 21.05 32.28
N ARG A 560 0.22 21.14 33.31
CA ARG A 560 -1.22 21.45 33.18
C ARG A 560 -1.50 22.88 32.71
N ASP A 561 -0.52 23.76 32.80
CA ASP A 561 -0.56 25.14 32.28
C ASP A 561 -0.25 25.21 30.77
N ASN A 562 0.29 24.15 30.18
CA ASN A 562 0.63 24.07 28.75
C ASN A 562 -0.60 23.69 27.91
N LEU A 563 -1.61 24.54 27.95
CA LEU A 563 -2.93 24.25 27.40
C LEU A 563 -2.94 24.27 25.87
N ILE A 564 -3.75 23.39 25.31
CA ILE A 564 -4.04 23.33 23.88
C ILE A 564 -5.22 24.25 23.59
N PRO A 565 -5.09 25.22 22.65
CA PRO A 565 -6.15 26.17 22.35
C PRO A 565 -7.51 25.51 22.08
N ASP A 566 -8.59 26.11 22.56
CA ASP A 566 -9.98 25.63 22.43
C ASP A 566 -10.27 24.24 23.05
N THR A 567 -9.41 23.72 23.93
CA THR A 567 -9.61 22.42 24.59
C THR A 567 -9.19 22.47 26.07
N PRO A 568 -9.68 21.55 26.91
CA PRO A 568 -9.17 21.41 28.29
C PRO A 568 -7.86 20.61 28.36
N HIS A 569 -7.28 20.24 27.21
CA HIS A 569 -6.11 19.38 27.15
C HIS A 569 -4.82 20.17 27.35
N TRP A 570 -3.79 19.50 27.88
CA TRP A 570 -2.44 20.04 27.99
C TRP A 570 -1.41 19.08 27.38
N VAL A 571 -0.22 19.60 27.09
CA VAL A 571 0.90 18.85 26.51
C VAL A 571 2.09 18.82 27.47
N CYS A 572 2.74 17.67 27.58
CA CYS A 572 3.98 17.50 28.34
C CYS A 572 5.11 18.46 27.88
N LYS A 573 5.68 19.18 28.85
CA LYS A 573 6.88 20.03 28.70
C LYS A 573 8.20 19.29 28.98
N LYS A 574 8.13 18.13 29.64
CA LYS A 574 9.30 17.40 30.16
C LYS A 574 9.86 16.36 29.20
N LYS A 575 9.00 15.66 28.47
CA LYS A 575 9.37 14.53 27.61
C LYS A 575 8.76 14.67 26.23
N ARG A 576 9.52 14.25 25.22
CA ARG A 576 9.03 14.14 23.85
C ARG A 576 8.21 12.86 23.70
N ALA A 577 7.09 12.95 22.98
CA ALA A 577 6.30 11.78 22.61
C ALA A 577 6.99 11.02 21.48
N LEU A 578 6.83 9.69 21.47
CA LEU A 578 7.33 8.84 20.39
C LEU A 578 6.80 9.26 19.03
N GLU A 579 5.51 9.57 18.96
CA GLU A 579 4.85 10.02 17.74
C GLU A 579 5.47 11.32 17.22
N SER A 580 5.70 12.28 18.11
CA SER A 580 6.36 13.55 17.78
C SER A 580 7.73 13.34 17.16
N LEU A 581 8.55 12.48 17.75
CA LEU A 581 9.91 12.20 17.30
C LEU A 581 9.91 11.46 15.96
N ILE A 582 9.15 10.36 15.87
CA ILE A 582 9.13 9.51 14.67
C ILE A 582 8.51 10.25 13.48
N ILE A 583 7.32 10.82 13.66
CA ILE A 583 6.58 11.49 12.58
C ILE A 583 7.29 12.80 12.22
N GLY A 584 7.85 13.51 13.20
CA GLY A 584 8.65 14.71 12.98
C GLY A 584 9.86 14.45 12.10
N ALA A 585 10.67 13.43 12.43
CA ALA A 585 11.84 13.06 11.63
C ALA A 585 11.47 12.66 10.19
N LEU A 586 10.43 11.84 10.00
CA LEU A 586 9.93 11.48 8.66
C LEU A 586 9.44 12.72 7.88
N ARG A 587 8.77 13.67 8.55
CA ARG A 587 8.31 14.93 7.96
C ARG A 587 9.49 15.77 7.50
N ASP A 588 10.50 15.94 8.34
CA ASP A 588 11.63 16.80 8.02
C ASP A 588 12.52 16.20 6.94
N LEU A 589 12.77 14.89 6.98
CA LEU A 589 13.43 14.18 5.88
C LEU A 589 12.69 14.40 4.55
N ARG A 590 11.36 14.28 4.56
CA ARG A 590 10.56 14.52 3.37
C ARG A 590 10.71 15.96 2.87
N VAL A 591 10.55 16.95 3.75
CA VAL A 591 10.45 18.36 3.36
C VAL A 591 11.82 18.97 3.05
N LYS A 592 12.84 18.69 3.88
CA LYS A 592 14.18 19.27 3.77
C LYS A 592 15.08 18.54 2.76
N TRP A 593 14.88 17.23 2.54
CA TRP A 593 15.75 16.42 1.67
C TRP A 593 15.03 15.83 0.45
N TYR A 594 14.12 14.88 0.64
CA TYR A 594 13.59 14.08 -0.47
C TYR A 594 12.72 14.88 -1.44
N LYS A 595 11.87 15.80 -0.96
CA LYS A 595 11.02 16.63 -1.83
C LYS A 595 11.86 17.55 -2.73
N PRO A 596 12.84 18.33 -2.22
CA PRO A 596 13.76 19.09 -3.06
C PRO A 596 14.57 18.22 -4.03
N LYS A 597 15.22 17.17 -3.52
CA LYS A 597 16.12 16.30 -4.32
C LYS A 597 15.38 15.53 -5.43
N SER A 598 14.12 15.16 -5.22
CA SER A 598 13.28 14.55 -6.27
C SER A 598 13.02 15.46 -7.48
N LYS A 599 13.17 16.79 -7.32
CA LYS A 599 12.96 17.79 -8.37
C LYS A 599 14.26 18.39 -8.91
N ASP A 600 15.39 18.09 -8.26
CA ASP A 600 16.70 18.64 -8.60
C ASP A 600 17.19 18.05 -9.91
N LYS A 601 17.11 18.83 -11.00
CA LYS A 601 17.51 18.38 -12.36
C LYS A 601 19.01 18.15 -12.51
N THR A 602 19.83 18.54 -11.55
CA THR A 602 21.29 18.28 -11.59
C THR A 602 21.64 16.84 -11.23
N LEU A 603 20.72 16.12 -10.57
CA LEU A 603 20.92 14.72 -10.20
C LEU A 603 20.61 13.76 -11.37
N PRO A 604 21.26 12.58 -11.41
CA PRO A 604 20.92 11.50 -12.33
C PRO A 604 19.44 11.11 -12.27
N ALA A 605 18.87 10.70 -13.41
CA ALA A 605 17.43 10.42 -13.52
C ALA A 605 16.96 9.28 -12.60
N ASP A 606 17.75 8.23 -12.47
CA ASP A 606 17.54 7.09 -11.56
C ASP A 606 17.52 7.52 -10.09
N VAL A 607 18.46 8.38 -9.67
CA VAL A 607 18.50 8.93 -8.31
C VAL A 607 17.27 9.80 -8.03
N ARG A 608 16.91 10.68 -8.98
CA ARG A 608 15.71 11.53 -8.85
C ARG A 608 14.43 10.69 -8.76
N ASN A 609 14.33 9.64 -9.58
CA ASN A 609 13.20 8.71 -9.56
C ASN A 609 13.13 8.00 -8.21
N TRP A 610 14.25 7.51 -7.68
CA TRP A 610 14.31 6.89 -6.35
C TRP A 610 13.86 7.86 -5.24
N TYR A 611 14.36 9.09 -5.24
CA TYR A 611 13.93 10.12 -4.30
C TYR A 611 12.46 10.52 -4.47
N SER A 612 11.92 10.48 -5.69
CA SER A 612 10.49 10.66 -5.93
C SER A 612 9.65 9.53 -5.33
N VAL A 613 10.12 8.28 -5.42
CA VAL A 613 9.48 7.13 -4.76
C VAL A 613 9.45 7.33 -3.25
N ILE A 614 10.60 7.66 -2.64
CA ILE A 614 10.71 7.88 -1.20
C ILE A 614 9.81 9.03 -0.74
N GLN A 615 9.88 10.18 -1.41
CA GLN A 615 9.01 11.33 -1.15
C GLN A 615 7.52 10.96 -1.21
N SER A 616 7.15 10.03 -2.11
CA SER A 616 5.77 9.56 -2.26
C SER A 616 5.37 8.61 -1.15
N ALA A 617 6.23 7.65 -0.78
CA ALA A 617 6.04 6.77 0.37
C ALA A 617 5.87 7.57 1.68
N LEU A 618 6.76 8.55 1.91
CA LEU A 618 6.67 9.44 3.07
C LEU A 618 5.37 10.25 3.06
N LYS A 619 4.92 10.73 1.91
CA LYS A 619 3.63 11.45 1.78
C LYS A 619 2.45 10.55 2.19
N VAL A 620 2.45 9.29 1.77
CA VAL A 620 1.41 8.30 2.12
C VAL A 620 1.34 8.10 3.64
N ILE A 621 2.48 7.88 4.29
CA ILE A 621 2.55 7.66 5.74
C ILE A 621 2.14 8.93 6.49
N LEU A 622 2.79 10.06 6.20
CA LEU A 622 2.61 11.31 6.95
C LEU A 622 1.17 11.83 6.92
N ASN A 623 0.50 11.77 5.77
CA ASN A 623 -0.89 12.22 5.66
C ASN A 623 -1.87 11.31 6.42
N ALA A 624 -1.51 10.04 6.63
CA ALA A 624 -2.31 9.11 7.41
C ALA A 624 -1.99 9.15 8.92
N SER A 625 -0.78 9.56 9.31
CA SER A 625 -0.31 9.53 10.71
C SER A 625 -1.19 10.28 11.70
N TYR A 626 -1.91 11.32 11.28
CA TYR A 626 -2.90 11.99 12.13
C TYR A 626 -4.19 11.19 12.27
N GLY A 627 -4.76 10.74 11.15
CA GLY A 627 -6.10 10.17 11.11
C GLY A 627 -6.23 8.88 11.93
N VAL A 628 -5.14 8.13 12.08
CA VAL A 628 -5.14 6.85 12.82
C VAL A 628 -5.44 7.03 14.31
N PHE A 629 -4.99 8.10 14.96
CA PHE A 629 -5.29 8.36 16.38
C PHE A 629 -6.75 8.71 16.63
N GLY A 630 -7.48 9.12 15.58
CA GLY A 630 -8.92 9.38 15.61
C GLY A 630 -9.77 8.16 15.26
N ALA A 631 -9.16 7.03 14.87
CA ALA A 631 -9.87 5.82 14.45
C ALA A 631 -9.90 4.78 15.58
N GLU A 632 -11.10 4.39 16.01
CA GLU A 632 -11.30 3.39 17.09
C GLU A 632 -10.67 2.02 16.80
N SER A 633 -10.50 1.69 15.51
CA SER A 633 -9.88 0.45 15.08
C SER A 633 -8.34 0.45 15.19
N PHE A 634 -7.73 1.58 15.56
CA PHE A 634 -6.28 1.70 15.71
C PHE A 634 -5.86 1.30 17.12
N ASP A 635 -4.85 0.44 17.22
CA ASP A 635 -4.49 -0.19 18.50
C ASP A 635 -3.99 0.84 19.55
N LEU A 636 -3.42 1.98 19.10
CA LEU A 636 -3.04 3.12 19.95
C LEU A 636 -4.03 4.30 19.84
N TYR A 637 -5.32 4.02 19.62
CA TYR A 637 -6.37 5.02 19.52
C TYR A 637 -6.37 5.97 20.73
N CYS A 638 -6.19 7.27 20.48
CA CYS A 638 -6.12 8.29 21.50
C CYS A 638 -6.93 9.53 21.07
N PRO A 639 -8.25 9.56 21.39
CA PRO A 639 -9.13 10.64 20.97
C PRO A 639 -8.64 12.06 21.35
N PRO A 640 -8.08 12.30 22.56
CA PRO A 640 -7.53 13.61 22.92
C PRO A 640 -6.39 14.07 21.99
N VAL A 641 -5.54 13.17 21.49
CA VAL A 641 -4.46 13.52 20.53
C VAL A 641 -5.05 13.97 19.20
N ALA A 642 -6.06 13.25 18.69
CA ALA A 642 -6.74 13.60 17.45
C ALA A 642 -7.49 14.95 17.55
N GLU A 643 -8.13 15.19 18.70
CA GLU A 643 -8.81 16.44 19.01
C GLU A 643 -7.82 17.60 19.14
N ALA A 644 -6.73 17.42 19.88
CA ALA A 644 -5.65 18.39 20.04
C ALA A 644 -5.06 18.81 18.68
N THR A 645 -4.73 17.83 17.84
CA THR A 645 -4.18 18.09 16.51
C THR A 645 -5.13 18.92 15.65
N ALA A 646 -6.43 18.60 15.69
CA ALA A 646 -7.44 19.38 14.96
C ALA A 646 -7.60 20.80 15.54
N ALA A 647 -7.57 20.94 16.87
CA ALA A 647 -7.68 22.23 17.54
C ALA A 647 -6.50 23.16 17.25
N ILE A 648 -5.28 22.64 17.27
CA ILE A 648 -4.09 23.40 16.91
C ILE A 648 -4.14 23.77 15.42
N GLY A 649 -4.54 22.85 14.54
CA GLY A 649 -4.68 23.18 13.11
C GLY A 649 -5.68 24.29 12.84
N ARG A 650 -6.80 24.31 13.59
CA ARG A 650 -7.75 25.43 13.58
C ARG A 650 -7.09 26.73 14.05
N HIS A 651 -6.42 26.70 15.20
CA HIS A 651 -5.77 27.86 15.77
C HIS A 651 -4.73 28.46 14.82
N SER A 652 -3.84 27.64 14.28
CA SER A 652 -2.80 28.07 13.34
C SER A 652 -3.38 28.65 12.05
N LEU A 653 -4.43 28.06 11.49
CA LEU A 653 -5.11 28.60 10.32
C LEU A 653 -5.73 29.97 10.62
N THR A 654 -6.36 30.14 11.79
CA THR A 654 -6.90 31.44 12.23
C THR A 654 -5.81 32.50 12.32
N GLN A 655 -4.66 32.18 12.92
CA GLN A 655 -3.56 33.13 13.05
C GLN A 655 -2.97 33.55 11.68
N ILE A 656 -2.88 32.61 10.72
CA ILE A 656 -2.48 32.95 9.34
C ILE A 656 -3.48 33.91 8.69
N ILE A 657 -4.78 33.66 8.84
CA ILE A 657 -5.81 34.53 8.27
C ILE A 657 -5.72 35.93 8.87
N GLU A 658 -5.50 36.03 10.18
CA GLU A 658 -5.31 37.31 10.88
C GLU A 658 -4.06 38.04 10.38
N LYS A 659 -2.92 37.35 10.26
CA LYS A 659 -1.69 37.94 9.72
C LYS A 659 -1.87 38.37 8.26
N ALA A 660 -2.51 37.56 7.42
CA ALA A 660 -2.80 37.92 6.04
C ALA A 660 -3.62 39.23 5.95
N ARG A 661 -4.64 39.37 6.81
CA ARG A 661 -5.43 40.61 6.91
C ARG A 661 -4.61 41.80 7.38
N GLN A 662 -3.70 41.62 8.34
CA GLN A 662 -2.77 42.67 8.79
C GLN A 662 -1.84 43.14 7.67
N LEU A 663 -1.48 42.25 6.75
CA LEU A 663 -0.70 42.57 5.55
C LEU A 663 -1.53 43.22 4.43
N GLY A 664 -2.83 43.45 4.65
CA GLY A 664 -3.73 43.99 3.65
C GLY A 664 -4.18 42.98 2.58
N ILE A 665 -4.04 41.68 2.84
CA ILE A 665 -4.40 40.62 1.91
C ILE A 665 -5.84 40.15 2.20
N GLU A 666 -6.68 40.12 1.18
CA GLU A 666 -8.04 39.57 1.27
C GLU A 666 -7.99 38.04 1.19
N VAL A 667 -8.52 37.35 2.20
CA VAL A 667 -8.67 35.89 2.21
C VAL A 667 -10.06 35.52 1.68
N VAL A 668 -10.12 34.92 0.50
CA VAL A 668 -11.39 34.60 -0.19
C VAL A 668 -11.92 33.20 0.12
N TYR A 669 -11.06 32.30 0.58
CA TYR A 669 -11.44 30.94 1.00
C TYR A 669 -10.32 30.33 1.85
N GLY A 670 -10.66 29.29 2.63
CA GLY A 670 -9.69 28.50 3.38
C GLY A 670 -10.27 27.14 3.72
N ASP A 671 -9.49 26.09 3.52
CA ASP A 671 -9.90 24.71 3.78
C ASP A 671 -8.80 23.97 4.52
N THR A 672 -9.03 23.69 5.81
CA THR A 672 -8.23 22.78 6.64
C THR A 672 -6.75 23.14 6.79
N ASP A 673 -5.99 23.01 5.71
CA ASP A 673 -4.54 23.21 5.56
C ASP A 673 -4.17 24.30 4.55
N SER A 674 -5.13 24.85 3.80
CA SER A 674 -4.87 25.86 2.76
C SER A 674 -5.65 27.16 2.94
N VAL A 675 -5.05 28.27 2.50
CA VAL A 675 -5.65 29.61 2.42
C VAL A 675 -5.56 30.16 1.00
N PHE A 676 -6.63 30.81 0.56
CA PHE A 676 -6.74 31.40 -0.77
C PHE A 676 -6.71 32.92 -0.63
N LEU A 677 -5.64 33.50 -1.14
CA LEU A 677 -5.31 34.90 -1.03
C LEU A 677 -5.59 35.59 -2.35
N LYS A 678 -6.37 36.67 -2.32
CA LYS A 678 -6.72 37.44 -3.51
C LYS A 678 -5.74 38.58 -3.73
N ASN A 679 -5.20 38.61 -4.93
CA ASN A 679 -4.25 39.60 -5.43
C ASN A 679 -3.08 39.92 -4.49
N PRO A 680 -2.42 38.93 -3.85
CA PRO A 680 -1.25 39.21 -3.03
C PRO A 680 -0.05 39.58 -3.91
N THR A 681 0.84 40.44 -3.40
CA THR A 681 2.18 40.65 -4.00
C THR A 681 3.13 39.53 -3.60
N GLU A 682 4.24 39.38 -4.32
CA GLU A 682 5.27 38.38 -3.97
C GLU A 682 5.88 38.65 -2.59
N GLU A 683 6.09 39.93 -2.24
CA GLU A 683 6.60 40.34 -0.92
C GLU A 683 5.63 39.97 0.20
N GLN A 684 4.33 40.18 -0.01
CA GLN A 684 3.29 39.82 0.96
C GLN A 684 3.21 38.31 1.18
N ILE A 685 3.32 37.51 0.11
CA ILE A 685 3.39 36.05 0.21
C ILE A 685 4.63 35.65 1.02
N GLN A 686 5.79 36.20 0.68
CA GLN A 686 7.05 35.86 1.34
C GLN A 686 7.04 36.26 2.82
N GLU A 687 6.50 37.42 3.18
CA GLU A 687 6.36 37.83 4.57
C GLU A 687 5.45 36.88 5.35
N LEU A 688 4.33 36.43 4.77
CA LEU A 688 3.43 35.48 5.42
C LEU A 688 4.09 34.11 5.63
N ILE A 689 4.86 33.63 4.65
CA ILE A 689 5.65 32.38 4.74
C ILE A 689 6.67 32.50 5.88
N THR A 690 7.50 33.54 5.86
CA THR A 690 8.53 33.77 6.88
C THR A 690 7.93 33.95 8.27
N TRP A 691 6.79 34.64 8.38
CA TRP A 691 6.07 34.77 9.64
C TRP A 691 5.57 33.43 10.17
N SER A 692 4.99 32.57 9.32
CA SER A 692 4.54 31.23 9.71
C SER A 692 5.69 30.34 10.17
N GLU A 693 6.83 30.38 9.47
CA GLU A 693 8.03 29.63 9.87
C GLU A 693 8.60 30.10 11.20
N LYS A 694 8.55 31.40 11.48
CA LYS A 694 9.07 31.99 12.71
C LYS A 694 8.14 31.79 13.91
N GLU A 695 6.87 32.18 13.77
CA GLU A 695 5.92 32.24 14.89
C GLU A 695 5.22 30.89 15.12
N LEU A 696 4.89 30.18 14.05
CA LEU A 696 4.18 28.88 14.14
C LEU A 696 5.13 27.68 14.04
N LYS A 697 6.39 27.89 13.62
CA LYS A 697 7.36 26.82 13.32
C LYS A 697 6.84 25.83 12.27
N MET A 698 5.99 26.31 11.38
CA MET A 698 5.37 25.51 10.32
C MET A 698 5.56 26.20 8.98
N GLY A 699 6.07 25.43 8.01
CA GLY A 699 6.31 25.94 6.65
C GLY A 699 5.02 26.06 5.85
N LEU A 700 4.93 27.15 5.08
CA LEU A 700 3.90 27.39 4.07
C LEU A 700 4.56 27.35 2.69
N ASP A 701 3.93 26.62 1.77
CA ASP A 701 4.34 26.57 0.37
C ASP A 701 3.25 27.22 -0.50
N VAL A 702 3.66 27.91 -1.57
CA VAL A 702 2.73 28.24 -2.65
C VAL A 702 2.39 26.95 -3.39
N ASP A 703 1.18 26.42 -3.17
CA ASP A 703 0.70 25.22 -3.88
C ASP A 703 0.32 25.59 -5.31
N LYS A 704 -0.43 26.68 -5.47
CA LYS A 704 -0.98 27.10 -6.78
C LYS A 704 -1.09 28.60 -6.91
N MET A 705 -0.91 29.06 -8.14
CA MET A 705 -1.29 30.39 -8.58
C MET A 705 -2.40 30.25 -9.60
N TYR A 706 -3.60 30.75 -9.29
CA TYR A 706 -4.70 30.79 -10.25
C TYR A 706 -4.75 32.15 -10.93
N ARG A 707 -4.87 32.14 -12.26
CA ARG A 707 -5.23 33.33 -13.04
C ARG A 707 -6.56 33.90 -12.53
N TYR A 708 -7.53 33.03 -12.29
CA TYR A 708 -8.72 33.35 -11.52
C TYR A 708 -9.33 32.09 -10.90
N ALA A 709 -10.09 32.28 -9.83
CA ALA A 709 -10.88 31.24 -9.19
C ALA A 709 -12.34 31.68 -9.08
N VAL A 710 -13.25 30.72 -9.22
CA VAL A 710 -14.70 30.89 -9.09
C VAL A 710 -15.15 30.08 -7.88
N PHE A 711 -15.72 30.78 -6.91
CA PHE A 711 -16.26 30.16 -5.70
C PHE A 711 -17.79 30.22 -5.70
N SER A 712 -18.39 29.12 -5.29
CA SER A 712 -19.81 29.10 -4.90
C SER A 712 -19.95 29.42 -3.40
N SER A 713 -21.17 29.57 -2.91
CA SER A 713 -21.45 29.63 -1.47
C SER A 713 -21.20 28.31 -0.74
N ARG A 714 -20.91 27.22 -1.45
CA ARG A 714 -20.69 25.89 -0.85
C ARG A 714 -19.22 25.66 -0.55
N LYS A 715 -18.97 25.03 0.60
CA LYS A 715 -17.63 24.58 1.01
C LYS A 715 -17.11 23.51 0.06
N LYS A 716 -15.78 23.49 -0.16
CA LYS A 716 -15.07 22.57 -1.07
C LYS A 716 -15.66 22.51 -2.49
N ASN A 717 -16.24 23.61 -2.96
CA ASN A 717 -16.91 23.70 -4.25
C ASN A 717 -16.44 24.94 -5.03
N TYR A 718 -15.43 24.73 -5.87
CA TYR A 718 -14.78 25.81 -6.62
C TYR A 718 -14.16 25.30 -7.93
N LEU A 719 -13.85 26.25 -8.81
CA LEU A 719 -13.11 26.06 -10.05
C LEU A 719 -11.95 27.06 -10.08
N GLY A 720 -10.73 26.61 -10.35
CA GLY A 720 -9.56 27.47 -10.48
C GLY A 720 -8.89 27.28 -11.84
N VAL A 721 -8.54 28.37 -12.52
CA VAL A 721 -7.85 28.33 -13.81
C VAL A 721 -6.40 28.74 -13.63
N MET A 722 -5.48 27.86 -14.01
CA MET A 722 -4.03 28.09 -13.95
C MET A 722 -3.56 29.04 -15.06
N PRO A 723 -2.36 29.66 -14.92
CA PRO A 723 -1.77 30.50 -15.96
C PRO A 723 -1.61 29.81 -17.32
N ASP A 724 -1.38 28.49 -17.32
CA ASP A 724 -1.26 27.65 -18.53
C ASP A 724 -2.61 27.21 -19.14
N GLY A 725 -3.73 27.60 -18.55
CA GLY A 725 -5.08 27.24 -19.01
C GLY A 725 -5.61 25.93 -18.42
N ARG A 726 -4.85 25.19 -17.61
CA ARG A 726 -5.39 24.01 -16.91
C ARG A 726 -6.46 24.42 -15.90
N VAL A 727 -7.56 23.67 -15.87
CA VAL A 727 -8.71 23.94 -14.99
C VAL A 727 -8.76 22.93 -13.85
N ASP A 728 -8.56 23.39 -12.62
CA ASP A 728 -8.79 22.62 -11.40
C ASP A 728 -10.25 22.72 -10.98
N VAL A 729 -10.86 21.58 -10.67
CA VAL A 729 -12.28 21.47 -10.30
C VAL A 729 -12.42 20.66 -9.03
N LYS A 730 -13.02 21.27 -8.01
CA LYS A 730 -13.33 20.65 -6.71
C LYS A 730 -14.83 20.71 -6.41
N GLY A 731 -15.39 19.56 -6.01
CA GLY A 731 -16.76 19.45 -5.51
C GLY A 731 -17.89 19.66 -6.52
N LEU A 732 -17.61 20.06 -7.77
CA LEU A 732 -18.63 20.28 -8.80
C LEU A 732 -19.21 18.96 -9.34
N THR A 733 -20.53 18.97 -9.54
CA THR A 733 -21.32 17.77 -9.89
C THR A 733 -20.89 17.14 -11.22
N GLY A 734 -20.54 17.93 -12.24
CA GLY A 734 -20.13 17.42 -13.55
C GLY A 734 -18.89 16.50 -13.54
N LYS A 735 -18.17 16.41 -12.41
CA LYS A 735 -17.03 15.50 -12.20
C LYS A 735 -17.40 14.20 -11.46
N LYS A 736 -18.63 14.04 -10.97
CA LYS A 736 -19.09 12.86 -10.21
C LYS A 736 -19.41 11.69 -11.15
N ARG A 737 -19.24 10.45 -10.64
CA ARG A 737 -19.34 9.20 -11.42
C ARG A 737 -20.74 8.94 -11.97
N HIS A 738 -21.76 9.12 -11.12
CA HIS A 738 -23.16 8.87 -11.45
C HIS A 738 -23.81 9.89 -12.37
N ILE A 739 -23.03 10.81 -12.96
CA ILE A 739 -23.59 11.84 -13.82
C ILE A 739 -23.56 11.35 -15.26
N PRO A 740 -24.70 11.39 -15.97
CA PRO A 740 -24.79 10.97 -17.36
C PRO A 740 -23.75 11.62 -18.28
N LEU A 741 -23.27 10.86 -19.27
CA LEU A 741 -22.24 11.31 -20.20
C LEU A 741 -22.64 12.59 -20.94
N ILE A 742 -23.93 12.78 -21.24
CA ILE A 742 -24.42 14.01 -21.88
C ILE A 742 -24.14 15.26 -21.04
N ILE A 743 -24.31 15.17 -19.71
CA ILE A 743 -24.04 16.27 -18.78
C ILE A 743 -22.52 16.44 -18.62
N LYS A 744 -21.77 15.33 -18.59
CA LYS A 744 -20.31 15.34 -18.49
C LYS A 744 -19.66 16.03 -19.70
N LYS A 745 -20.09 15.69 -20.92
CA LYS A 745 -19.67 16.33 -22.18
C LYS A 745 -19.94 17.84 -22.16
N ALA A 746 -21.14 18.25 -21.76
CA ALA A 746 -21.47 19.68 -21.63
C ALA A 746 -20.60 20.38 -20.57
N PHE A 747 -20.35 19.73 -19.44
CA PHE A 747 -19.49 20.28 -18.38
C PHE A 747 -18.02 20.43 -18.83
N ASP A 748 -17.50 19.48 -19.60
CA ASP A 748 -16.15 19.57 -20.16
C ASP A 748 -16.02 20.69 -21.20
N GLN A 749 -17.04 20.90 -22.05
CA GLN A 749 -17.08 22.07 -22.94
C GLN A 749 -17.09 23.39 -22.16
N MET A 750 -17.86 23.47 -21.06
CA MET A 750 -17.84 24.66 -20.20
C MET A 750 -16.45 24.92 -19.62
N LYS A 751 -15.72 23.87 -19.19
CA LYS A 751 -14.35 24.00 -18.70
C LYS A 751 -13.40 24.52 -19.77
N GLU A 752 -13.50 24.02 -21.01
CA GLU A 752 -12.68 24.50 -22.13
C GLU A 752 -12.92 25.98 -22.44
N THR A 753 -14.18 26.44 -22.37
CA THR A 753 -14.50 27.85 -22.51
C THR A 753 -13.90 28.67 -21.36
N LEU A 754 -14.05 28.22 -20.12
CA LEU A 754 -13.50 28.90 -18.94
C LEU A 754 -11.96 28.93 -18.93
N ALA A 755 -11.29 27.92 -19.47
CA ALA A 755 -9.83 27.87 -19.59
C ALA A 755 -9.26 29.04 -20.40
N LYS A 756 -10.02 29.54 -21.38
CA LYS A 756 -9.61 30.61 -22.30
C LYS A 756 -9.73 32.01 -21.71
N VAL A 757 -10.50 32.18 -20.63
CA VAL A 757 -10.73 33.48 -19.99
C VAL A 757 -9.43 34.03 -19.41
N LYS A 758 -9.07 35.26 -19.81
CA LYS A 758 -7.89 35.97 -19.29
C LYS A 758 -8.25 37.24 -18.53
N SER A 759 -9.37 37.87 -18.87
CA SER A 759 -9.83 39.12 -18.27
C SER A 759 -11.28 39.03 -17.76
N PRO A 760 -11.73 40.00 -16.94
CA PRO A 760 -13.14 40.12 -16.56
C PRO A 760 -14.08 40.25 -17.77
N ALA A 761 -13.64 40.93 -18.84
CA ALA A 761 -14.43 41.08 -20.07
C ALA A 761 -14.60 39.73 -20.79
N ASP A 762 -13.53 38.93 -20.88
CA ASP A 762 -13.58 37.59 -21.47
C ASP A 762 -14.53 36.67 -20.69
N PHE A 763 -14.64 36.88 -19.37
CA PHE A 763 -15.53 36.09 -18.53
C PHE A 763 -17.00 36.36 -18.85
N GLU A 764 -17.37 37.60 -19.16
CA GLU A 764 -18.73 37.93 -19.60
C GLU A 764 -19.05 37.34 -20.98
N GLU A 765 -18.07 37.25 -21.88
CA GLU A 765 -18.25 36.56 -23.16
C GLU A 765 -18.35 35.04 -22.96
N ALA A 766 -17.48 34.45 -22.13
CA ALA A 766 -17.54 33.04 -21.76
C ALA A 766 -18.89 32.67 -21.13
N LYS A 767 -19.50 33.56 -20.31
CA LYS A 767 -20.87 33.38 -19.80
C LYS A 767 -21.90 33.25 -20.93
N LYS A 768 -21.81 34.05 -21.99
CA LYS A 768 -22.74 33.94 -23.14
C LYS A 768 -22.58 32.59 -23.83
N GLU A 769 -21.35 32.15 -24.03
CA GLU A 769 -21.07 30.85 -24.67
C GLU A 769 -21.52 29.67 -23.80
N ILE A 770 -21.28 29.72 -22.48
CA ILE A 770 -21.77 28.72 -21.54
C ILE A 770 -23.30 28.65 -21.55
N ARG A 771 -24.01 29.78 -21.66
CA ARG A 771 -25.47 29.78 -21.82
C ARG A 771 -25.92 29.01 -23.06
N LYS A 772 -25.20 29.13 -24.18
CA LYS A 772 -25.48 28.35 -25.40
C LYS A 772 -25.26 26.86 -25.16
N ILE A 773 -24.12 26.47 -24.55
CA ILE A 773 -23.84 25.06 -24.22
C ILE A 773 -24.94 24.45 -23.33
N VAL A 774 -25.38 25.18 -22.30
CA VAL A 774 -26.48 24.74 -21.42
C VAL A 774 -27.79 24.63 -22.19
N LEU A 775 -28.12 25.63 -23.01
CA LEU A 775 -29.34 25.64 -23.82
C LEU A 775 -29.36 24.49 -24.82
N ASP A 776 -28.25 24.22 -25.51
CA ASP A 776 -28.13 23.12 -26.47
C ASP A 776 -28.29 21.76 -25.77
N CYS A 777 -27.66 21.57 -24.61
CA CYS A 777 -27.83 20.37 -23.80
C CYS A 777 -29.30 20.20 -23.37
N TYR A 778 -29.93 21.28 -22.90
CA TYR A 778 -31.35 21.28 -22.55
C TYR A 778 -32.27 20.95 -23.74
N LEU A 779 -32.01 21.53 -24.91
CA LEU A 779 -32.78 21.29 -26.13
C LEU A 779 -32.61 19.85 -26.63
N LYS A 780 -31.38 19.29 -26.59
CA LYS A 780 -31.13 17.87 -26.90
C LYS A 780 -31.95 16.95 -26.01
N LEU A 781 -31.97 17.20 -24.70
CA LEU A 781 -32.77 16.43 -23.76
C LEU A 781 -34.28 16.59 -24.02
N LYS A 782 -34.75 17.83 -24.18
CA LYS A 782 -36.18 18.14 -24.41
C LYS A 782 -36.71 17.55 -25.72
N GLN A 783 -35.91 17.60 -26.78
CA GLN A 783 -36.27 17.08 -28.11
C GLN A 783 -35.98 15.59 -28.26
N ARG A 784 -35.45 14.94 -27.22
CA ARG A 784 -35.03 13.52 -27.22
C ARG A 784 -34.01 13.17 -28.31
N LYS A 785 -32.99 14.02 -28.48
CA LYS A 785 -31.91 13.87 -29.46
C LYS A 785 -30.60 13.50 -28.76
N TRP A 786 -30.32 12.21 -28.65
CA TRP A 786 -29.05 11.63 -28.16
C TRP A 786 -28.63 10.47 -29.06
N GLU A 787 -27.32 10.20 -29.16
CA GLU A 787 -26.78 9.17 -30.05
C GLU A 787 -27.01 7.76 -29.51
N LYS A 788 -26.77 7.55 -28.20
CA LYS A 788 -26.95 6.26 -27.52
C LYS A 788 -27.72 6.45 -26.22
N LEU A 789 -28.52 5.45 -25.83
CA LEU A 789 -29.26 5.47 -24.57
C LEU A 789 -28.32 5.50 -23.35
N GLU A 790 -27.14 4.90 -23.50
CA GLU A 790 -26.03 4.90 -22.53
C GLU A 790 -25.59 6.31 -22.14
N ASP A 791 -25.72 7.31 -23.04
CA ASP A 791 -25.34 8.70 -22.72
C ASP A 791 -26.20 9.32 -21.61
N LEU A 792 -27.38 8.74 -21.34
CA LEU A 792 -28.32 9.16 -20.31
C LEU A 792 -28.22 8.34 -19.01
N ALA A 793 -27.43 7.27 -19.01
CA ALA A 793 -27.33 6.36 -17.87
C ALA A 793 -26.66 7.05 -16.67
N PHE A 794 -27.21 6.81 -15.48
CA PHE A 794 -26.57 7.15 -14.21
C PHE A 794 -25.74 5.93 -13.78
N HIS A 795 -24.41 6.08 -13.75
CA HIS A 795 -23.46 4.98 -13.50
C HIS A 795 -22.98 4.84 -12.04
#